data_AF-A0A1Q9MTQ8-F1
#
_entry.id   AF-A0A1Q9MTQ8-F1
#
_cell.length_a   1.000
_cell.length_b   1.000
_cell.length_c   1.000
_cell.angle_alpha   90.00
_cell.angle_beta   90.00
_cell.angle_gamma   90.00
#
_symmetry.space_group_name_H-M   'P 1'
#
loop_
_entity.id
_entity.type
_entity.pdbx_description
1 polymer ?
#
loop_
_entity_poly.entity_id
_entity_poly.type
_entity_poly.pdbx_seq_one_letter_code
_entity_poly.pdbx_strand_id
1 'polypeptide(L)'
;MTSDFFLGFEIDDAGATIGKKLTIPSTLLTTHAVVLGASGSGKTVQCKTIIEEAILNDIPVIAVDPKGDISALGINFPQLKMEDALPFVQAEATDVGGDAKELATKAVTLYSEKLGQVYGTAEVVVTTMQRYAKKVRVLCVTPKNPAGVQVSETPEFERSKDDEMVDLNIQRLLDQCGFKNVLDTDKRVVFLHHLLQHLWEKGKHKVVTLNLLIENLLNPPIDKVGMIPVDQFVSKAILSEMANRLNSLMLKAAPGAPLDIEILLDITRQHVPPHITRLPELDKEKPTPIIVFDLRGLSEEAERQNFVSSILSAVHRWIWRKGGTKQLRALLYFDELYGFMPPVVKTPCKQGLLTLIKQARTFGLGLVLATQNPGDLDYRALANIESWFVGRLTSKVDIEKLQKALQSVFEARGGNLEEFKLLMSKIRGLNTSQFVFYSPKIGVKMMTTRWLLSYHRGPLVESEIKLITATVPEEKLIHHAAVKANADADETQNESAEGPEVEPHTKGHIAFPEFVELNPLDPNAILEGIGEEKATLKGYGEKFLGFHTIPKVEDLVSPLVHRLCLEDVLKQKKISVSVKNILPYYAPMLAYSVHVSIKESIKRGEKDVPLQVDYDIERVLDLRRGNEVDFGAEAAEDVHPWSLPVKHQKLGPDSRITRYLDISNINLKQFEDQLATYINQTPPGDIERLITIAIEKTAKTQRAGEESKISPKIKAMQDKFDKAKATIELATIKLQELREREKTLLTEKEKRQAEGKAFTAIENSLTSTRNQMNAQEAKVKMAEVTRVDLEKKLLELEKTKNVQSSGTLELSKLVPQSPEFAAFYHPHKDNIDFTERQIFWIPRARFIVTVKTTVNDEVKSRDLLLDLNLFNNLGDIECEACKGHPFPNIILPRAISPPRSVCPICLRVLCLDHLRDCSAPGCRVLSCEDHCYPCEEDGKFYCFDHIYKCASCGSLACDDHLYECRTCGHFICQNCVKVAVKLKTYQVRRCKLCPPEDTPENAQK
;
A
#
# COMPACT_ATOMS: atom_id res chain seq x y z
N MET A 1 -35.99 7.93 17.84
CA MET A 1 -35.56 8.78 18.97
C MET A 1 -34.33 9.55 18.49
N THR A 2 -34.35 10.89 18.55
CA THR A 2 -33.17 11.70 18.25
C THR A 2 -32.19 11.57 19.42
N SER A 3 -30.97 11.10 19.15
CA SER A 3 -29.88 11.11 20.13
C SER A 3 -29.42 12.54 20.36
N ASP A 4 -29.48 13.02 21.60
CA ASP A 4 -28.99 14.35 21.97
C ASP A 4 -27.55 14.27 22.46
N PHE A 5 -26.73 15.24 22.05
CA PHE A 5 -25.31 15.35 22.40
C PHE A 5 -25.15 16.42 23.47
N PHE A 6 -24.68 16.03 24.65
CA PHE A 6 -24.39 16.94 25.75
C PHE A 6 -22.97 17.50 25.63
N LEU A 7 -22.87 18.77 25.22
CA LEU A 7 -21.58 19.39 24.88
C LEU A 7 -20.96 20.22 26.02
N GLY A 8 -21.74 20.58 27.02
CA GLY A 8 -21.30 21.49 28.07
C GLY A 8 -22.43 22.29 28.69
N PHE A 9 -22.11 23.42 29.29
CA PHE A 9 -23.08 24.28 29.96
C PHE A 9 -23.14 25.64 29.27
N GLU A 10 -24.33 26.24 29.21
CA GLU A 10 -24.49 27.64 28.80
C GLU A 10 -23.77 28.55 29.82
N ILE A 11 -23.22 29.66 29.34
CA ILE A 11 -22.57 30.69 30.16
C ILE A 11 -23.20 32.07 29.94
N ASP A 12 -23.06 32.94 30.94
CA ASP A 12 -23.49 34.34 30.85
C ASP A 12 -22.43 35.24 30.17
N ASP A 13 -22.73 36.54 30.07
CA ASP A 13 -21.84 37.55 29.49
C ASP A 13 -20.55 37.79 30.27
N ALA A 14 -20.52 37.43 31.55
CA ALA A 14 -19.31 37.46 32.38
C ALA A 14 -18.47 36.17 32.24
N GLY A 15 -18.98 35.18 31.52
CA GLY A 15 -18.36 33.89 31.33
C GLY A 15 -18.60 32.90 32.47
N ALA A 16 -19.54 33.19 33.39
CA ALA A 16 -19.93 32.27 34.45
C ALA A 16 -20.97 31.26 33.95
N THR A 17 -20.91 30.03 34.48
CA THR A 17 -21.83 28.95 34.09
C THR A 17 -23.23 29.20 34.65
N ILE A 18 -24.26 29.18 33.80
CA ILE A 18 -25.66 29.40 34.22
C ILE A 18 -26.38 28.10 34.64
N GLY A 19 -25.65 27.01 34.81
CA GLY A 19 -26.15 25.69 35.24
C GLY A 19 -27.00 24.94 34.20
N LYS A 20 -27.41 25.61 33.12
CA LYS A 20 -28.20 25.02 32.03
C LYS A 20 -27.30 24.21 31.10
N LYS A 21 -27.60 22.92 30.92
CA LYS A 21 -26.91 22.04 29.96
C LYS A 21 -27.18 22.48 28.52
N LEU A 22 -26.14 22.59 27.71
CA LEU A 22 -26.25 22.76 26.26
C LEU A 22 -26.23 21.39 25.60
N THR A 23 -27.39 20.98 25.07
CA THR A 23 -27.56 19.76 24.29
C THR A 23 -27.97 20.11 22.86
N ILE A 24 -27.42 19.39 21.88
CA ILE A 24 -27.81 19.52 20.48
C ILE A 24 -28.30 18.16 19.94
N PRO A 25 -29.30 18.11 19.05
CA PRO A 25 -29.69 16.85 18.43
C PRO A 25 -28.60 16.38 17.46
N SER A 26 -28.29 15.08 17.45
CA SER A 26 -27.26 14.49 16.57
C SER A 26 -27.51 14.77 15.09
N THR A 27 -28.77 14.88 14.67
CA THR A 27 -29.15 15.26 13.31
C THR A 27 -28.63 16.63 12.89
N LEU A 28 -28.28 17.52 13.84
CA LEU A 28 -27.66 18.80 13.54
C LEU A 28 -26.25 18.67 12.95
N LEU A 29 -25.55 17.56 13.23
CA LEU A 29 -24.23 17.30 12.67
C LEU A 29 -24.27 16.71 11.25
N THR A 30 -25.44 16.27 10.76
CA THR A 30 -25.61 15.88 9.33
C THR A 30 -25.37 17.06 8.39
N THR A 31 -25.44 18.27 8.91
CA THR A 31 -25.20 19.54 8.21
C THR A 31 -23.84 20.13 8.54
N HIS A 32 -22.94 19.27 9.02
CA HIS A 32 -21.55 19.54 9.35
C HIS A 32 -21.36 20.54 10.50
N ALA A 33 -20.18 20.49 11.11
CA ALA A 33 -19.75 21.39 12.16
C ALA A 33 -18.32 21.85 11.92
N VAL A 34 -18.02 23.07 12.36
CA VAL A 34 -16.66 23.61 12.41
C VAL A 34 -16.32 24.08 13.81
N VAL A 35 -15.11 23.77 14.27
CA VAL A 35 -14.56 24.19 15.57
C VAL A 35 -13.32 25.05 15.34
N LEU A 36 -13.41 26.32 15.75
CA LEU A 36 -12.44 27.37 15.48
C LEU A 36 -11.88 27.94 16.79
N GLY A 37 -10.67 28.48 16.76
CA GLY A 37 -10.02 29.08 17.93
C GLY A 37 -8.49 28.98 17.89
N ALA A 38 -7.80 29.84 18.63
CA ALA A 38 -6.34 29.84 18.74
C ALA A 38 -5.83 28.60 19.50
N SER A 39 -4.52 28.34 19.46
CA SER A 39 -3.90 27.32 20.34
C SER A 39 -4.26 27.57 21.81
N GLY A 40 -4.54 26.51 22.57
CA GLY A 40 -4.94 26.61 23.97
C GLY A 40 -6.37 27.11 24.23
N SER A 41 -7.18 27.36 23.20
CA SER A 41 -8.59 27.80 23.37
C SER A 41 -9.55 26.68 23.78
N GLY A 42 -9.11 25.41 23.81
CA GLY A 42 -9.94 24.25 24.12
C GLY A 42 -10.57 23.54 22.91
N LYS A 43 -10.20 23.87 21.66
CA LYS A 43 -10.76 23.26 20.43
C LYS A 43 -10.76 21.73 20.47
N THR A 44 -9.58 21.12 20.70
CA THR A 44 -9.41 19.68 20.72
C THR A 44 -10.29 19.03 21.80
N VAL A 45 -10.46 19.69 22.95
CA VAL A 45 -11.36 19.23 24.02
C VAL A 45 -12.82 19.27 23.57
N GLN A 46 -13.25 20.35 22.91
CA GLN A 46 -14.60 20.45 22.34
C GLN A 46 -14.85 19.39 21.25
N CYS A 47 -13.87 19.13 20.39
CA CYS A 47 -13.95 18.08 19.37
C CYS A 47 -14.03 16.68 19.98
N LYS A 48 -13.17 16.38 20.96
CA LYS A 48 -13.22 15.12 21.73
C LYS A 48 -14.57 14.95 22.43
N THR A 49 -15.15 16.02 22.97
CA THR A 49 -16.49 15.99 23.58
C THR A 49 -17.57 15.59 22.56
N ILE A 50 -17.56 16.17 21.36
CA ILE A 50 -18.49 15.78 20.28
C ILE A 50 -18.31 14.30 19.91
N ILE A 51 -17.07 13.82 19.83
CA ILE A 51 -16.77 12.41 19.51
C ILE A 51 -17.24 11.49 20.64
N GLU A 52 -17.01 11.83 21.92
CA GLU A 52 -17.49 11.06 23.06
C GLU A 52 -19.02 10.91 23.05
N GLU A 53 -19.74 12.00 22.76
CA GLU A 53 -21.20 11.96 22.61
C GLU A 53 -21.64 11.10 21.42
N ALA A 54 -20.89 11.11 20.31
CA ALA A 54 -21.16 10.22 19.19
C ALA A 54 -21.05 8.74 19.60
N ILE A 55 -20.01 8.39 20.35
CA ILE A 55 -19.81 7.02 20.86
C ILE A 55 -20.89 6.61 21.86
N LEU A 56 -21.28 7.49 22.79
CA LEU A 56 -22.38 7.21 23.73
C LEU A 56 -23.72 6.93 23.02
N ASN A 57 -23.88 7.46 21.80
CA ASN A 57 -25.04 7.36 20.94
C ASN A 57 -24.85 6.41 19.74
N ASP A 58 -23.87 5.50 19.78
CA ASP A 58 -23.64 4.44 18.79
C ASP A 58 -23.31 4.94 17.37
N ILE A 59 -22.75 6.15 17.27
CA ILE A 59 -22.35 6.76 16.01
C ILE A 59 -20.83 6.60 15.84
N PRO A 60 -20.37 5.78 14.87
CA PRO A 60 -18.96 5.60 14.59
C PRO A 60 -18.28 6.87 14.09
N VAL A 61 -16.98 6.97 14.37
CA VAL A 61 -16.16 8.13 13.98
C VAL A 61 -14.96 7.70 13.14
N ILE A 62 -14.73 8.42 12.06
CA ILE A 62 -13.55 8.32 11.20
C ILE A 62 -12.78 9.62 11.41
N ALA A 63 -11.62 9.55 12.04
CA ALA A 63 -10.81 10.70 12.41
C ALA A 63 -9.53 10.76 11.57
N VAL A 64 -9.27 11.93 10.98
CA VAL A 64 -7.97 12.26 10.37
C VAL A 64 -7.23 13.15 11.35
N ASP A 65 -6.06 12.69 11.80
CA ASP A 65 -5.34 13.29 12.92
C ASP A 65 -3.88 13.57 12.57
N PRO A 66 -3.56 14.81 12.12
CA PRO A 66 -2.19 15.22 11.86
C PRO A 66 -1.32 15.37 13.11
N LYS A 67 -1.92 15.52 14.30
CA LYS A 67 -1.22 15.83 15.55
C LYS A 67 -1.09 14.64 16.51
N GLY A 68 -1.93 13.62 16.35
CA GLY A 68 -1.92 12.38 17.14
C GLY A 68 -2.70 12.47 18.45
N ASP A 69 -3.47 13.54 18.69
CA ASP A 69 -4.20 13.78 19.94
C ASP A 69 -5.47 12.92 20.09
N ILE A 70 -6.04 12.43 18.99
CA ILE A 70 -7.38 11.80 18.97
C ILE A 70 -7.34 10.35 19.41
N SER A 71 -6.22 9.67 19.18
CA SER A 71 -5.97 8.30 19.64
C SER A 71 -6.21 8.12 21.15
N ALA A 72 -5.95 9.17 21.96
CA ALA A 72 -6.19 9.19 23.40
C ALA A 72 -7.66 9.02 23.81
N LEU A 73 -8.63 9.15 22.89
CA LEU A 73 -10.05 8.85 23.16
C LEU A 73 -10.28 7.40 23.63
N GLY A 74 -9.35 6.49 23.33
CA GLY A 74 -9.37 5.10 23.78
C GLY A 74 -8.94 4.92 25.23
N ILE A 75 -8.33 5.94 25.85
CA ILE A 75 -7.87 5.89 27.24
C ILE A 75 -8.97 6.42 28.15
N ASN A 76 -9.35 5.64 29.15
CA ASN A 76 -10.38 6.01 30.13
C ASN A 76 -10.12 5.30 31.47
N PHE A 77 -10.81 5.76 32.52
CA PHE A 77 -10.70 5.23 33.88
C PHE A 77 -12.06 4.68 34.35
N PRO A 78 -12.46 3.45 33.95
CA PRO A 78 -13.82 2.94 34.15
C PRO A 78 -14.28 2.95 35.61
N GLN A 79 -13.39 2.63 36.54
CA GLN A 79 -13.70 2.59 37.97
C GLN A 79 -13.22 3.85 38.70
N LEU A 80 -12.59 4.80 38.00
CA LEU A 80 -11.86 5.92 38.59
C LEU A 80 -10.92 5.44 39.72
N LYS A 81 -10.10 4.43 39.42
CA LYS A 81 -9.07 3.92 40.33
C LYS A 81 -7.68 4.06 39.75
N MET A 82 -6.67 4.11 40.62
CA MET A 82 -5.28 4.24 40.23
C MET A 82 -4.86 3.14 39.25
N GLU A 83 -5.37 1.92 39.41
CA GLU A 83 -5.04 0.77 38.57
C GLU A 83 -5.56 0.90 37.13
N ASP A 84 -6.56 1.76 36.88
CA ASP A 84 -7.05 2.06 35.54
C ASP A 84 -6.13 3.08 34.84
N ALA A 85 -5.58 4.03 35.60
CA ALA A 85 -4.74 5.10 35.07
C ALA A 85 -3.28 4.68 34.87
N LEU A 86 -2.76 3.79 35.73
CA LEU A 86 -1.35 3.41 35.78
C LEU A 86 -0.75 3.00 34.41
N PRO A 87 -1.41 2.18 33.57
CA PRO A 87 -0.85 1.78 32.26
C PRO A 87 -0.60 2.96 31.31
N PHE A 88 -1.33 4.06 31.50
CA PHE A 88 -1.38 5.21 30.58
C PHE A 88 -0.70 6.46 31.09
N VAL A 89 -0.21 6.46 32.33
CA VAL A 89 0.59 7.57 32.87
C VAL A 89 2.07 7.21 32.97
N GLN A 90 2.44 5.95 32.70
CA GLN A 90 3.82 5.48 32.82
C GLN A 90 4.78 6.22 31.86
N ALA A 91 4.37 6.40 30.61
CA ALA A 91 5.16 7.16 29.63
C ALA A 91 5.27 8.65 30.05
N GLU A 92 4.15 9.25 30.47
CA GLU A 92 4.10 10.64 30.96
C GLU A 92 4.98 10.85 32.21
N ALA A 93 4.98 9.89 33.13
CA ALA A 93 5.83 9.91 34.32
C ALA A 93 7.31 9.87 33.97
N THR A 94 7.66 9.11 32.93
CA THR A 94 9.05 9.00 32.44
C THR A 94 9.50 10.33 31.83
N ASP A 95 8.65 10.98 31.03
CA ASP A 95 8.96 12.26 30.38
C ASP A 95 9.08 13.42 31.40
N VAL A 96 8.26 13.42 32.45
CA VAL A 96 8.24 14.46 33.49
C VAL A 96 9.23 14.17 34.63
N GLY A 97 9.83 12.97 34.68
CA GLY A 97 10.77 12.56 35.72
C GLY A 97 10.13 12.28 37.08
N GLY A 98 8.88 11.80 37.11
CA GLY A 98 8.09 11.57 38.33
C GLY A 98 7.67 10.12 38.57
N ASP A 99 7.04 9.84 39.71
CA ASP A 99 6.47 8.51 40.02
C ASP A 99 5.11 8.32 39.31
N ALA A 100 5.01 7.25 38.53
CA ALA A 100 3.79 6.88 37.80
C ALA A 100 2.58 6.65 38.72
N LYS A 101 2.79 6.14 39.94
CA LYS A 101 1.70 5.97 40.91
C LYS A 101 1.15 7.30 41.42
N GLU A 102 2.04 8.25 41.66
CA GLU A 102 1.65 9.60 42.10
C GLU A 102 0.87 10.32 41.00
N LEU A 103 1.32 10.25 39.74
CA LEU A 103 0.60 10.80 38.59
C LEU A 103 -0.76 10.13 38.36
N ALA A 104 -0.83 8.80 38.46
CA ALA A 104 -2.11 8.07 38.36
C ALA A 104 -3.11 8.53 39.43
N THR A 105 -2.64 8.70 40.67
CA THR A 105 -3.47 9.17 41.79
C THR A 105 -3.97 10.60 41.55
N LYS A 106 -3.09 11.50 41.09
CA LYS A 106 -3.47 12.88 40.73
C LYS A 106 -4.49 12.92 39.60
N ALA A 107 -4.28 12.12 38.55
CA ALA A 107 -5.19 12.04 37.41
C ALA A 107 -6.59 11.57 37.83
N VAL A 108 -6.67 10.48 38.59
CA VAL A 108 -7.94 9.94 39.09
C VAL A 108 -8.67 10.91 40.01
N THR A 109 -7.93 11.59 40.90
CA THR A 109 -8.50 12.60 41.81
C THR A 109 -9.10 13.77 41.01
N LEU A 110 -8.33 14.31 40.06
CA LEU A 110 -8.77 15.40 39.18
C LEU A 110 -10.02 15.00 38.39
N TYR A 111 -10.05 13.80 37.79
CA TYR A 111 -11.20 13.34 37.01
C TYR A 111 -12.43 13.13 37.90
N SER A 112 -12.26 12.59 39.10
CA SER A 112 -13.35 12.40 40.06
C SER A 112 -13.99 13.73 40.45
N GLU A 113 -13.18 14.74 40.76
CA GLU A 113 -13.66 16.09 41.09
C GLU A 113 -14.35 16.76 39.90
N LYS A 114 -13.70 16.78 38.73
CA LYS A 114 -14.20 17.48 37.53
C LYS A 114 -15.46 16.82 36.98
N LEU A 115 -15.53 15.49 36.93
CA LEU A 115 -16.72 14.79 36.47
C LEU A 115 -17.84 14.87 37.51
N GLY A 116 -17.53 14.92 38.81
CA GLY A 116 -18.50 15.20 39.87
C GLY A 116 -19.20 16.55 39.67
N GLN A 117 -18.47 17.59 39.23
CA GLN A 117 -19.05 18.89 38.88
C GLN A 117 -19.98 18.83 37.66
N VAL A 118 -19.79 17.87 36.75
CA VAL A 118 -20.57 17.74 35.51
C VAL A 118 -21.81 16.85 35.69
N TYR A 119 -21.64 15.71 36.36
CA TYR A 119 -22.64 14.63 36.44
C TYR A 119 -23.23 14.44 37.85
N GLY A 120 -22.70 15.13 38.87
CA GLY A 120 -23.21 15.11 40.23
C GLY A 120 -22.60 13.98 41.06
N THR A 121 -23.43 13.04 41.50
CA THR A 121 -23.03 11.98 42.44
C THR A 121 -21.95 11.07 41.88
N ALA A 122 -21.06 10.55 42.74
CA ALA A 122 -20.01 9.61 42.35
C ALA A 122 -20.54 8.37 41.62
N GLU A 123 -21.70 7.84 42.03
CA GLU A 123 -22.34 6.69 41.38
C GLU A 123 -22.69 6.95 39.90
N VAL A 124 -23.28 8.12 39.61
CA VAL A 124 -23.59 8.54 38.22
C VAL A 124 -22.31 8.74 37.40
N VAL A 125 -21.26 9.31 38.01
CA VAL A 125 -19.96 9.49 37.36
C VAL A 125 -19.36 8.14 36.96
N VAL A 126 -19.23 7.20 37.90
CA VAL A 126 -18.67 5.86 37.62
C VAL A 126 -19.52 5.12 36.60
N THR A 127 -20.85 5.16 36.72
CA THR A 127 -21.76 4.52 35.74
C THR A 127 -21.57 5.11 34.33
N THR A 128 -21.37 6.43 34.22
CA THR A 128 -21.12 7.10 32.94
C THR A 128 -19.75 6.70 32.35
N MET A 129 -18.71 6.64 33.18
CA MET A 129 -17.36 6.20 32.79
C MET A 129 -17.37 4.75 32.29
N GLN A 130 -18.03 3.85 33.02
CA GLN A 130 -18.19 2.45 32.62
C GLN A 130 -18.99 2.33 31.32
N ARG A 131 -20.05 3.13 31.14
CA ARG A 131 -20.83 3.15 29.89
C ARG A 131 -19.97 3.57 28.70
N TYR A 132 -19.17 4.63 28.84
CA TYR A 132 -18.26 5.06 27.78
C TYR A 132 -17.20 3.99 27.48
N ALA A 133 -16.55 3.43 28.50
CA ALA A 133 -15.53 2.39 28.38
C ALA A 133 -16.06 1.12 27.67
N LYS A 134 -17.31 0.72 27.96
CA LYS A 134 -17.95 -0.41 27.28
C LYS A 134 -18.13 -0.15 25.78
N LYS A 135 -18.50 1.08 25.39
CA LYS A 135 -18.80 1.43 23.99
C LYS A 135 -17.58 1.80 23.15
N VAL A 136 -16.58 2.49 23.69
CA VAL A 136 -15.48 3.03 22.88
C VAL A 136 -14.50 1.96 22.42
N ARG A 137 -14.23 1.90 21.11
CA ARG A 137 -13.10 1.13 20.55
C ARG A 137 -12.33 2.00 19.57
N VAL A 138 -11.02 2.11 19.77
CA VAL A 138 -10.15 2.92 18.91
C VAL A 138 -9.25 1.99 18.10
N LEU A 139 -9.21 2.20 16.79
CA LEU A 139 -8.24 1.60 15.88
C LEU A 139 -7.34 2.71 15.33
N CYS A 140 -6.06 2.69 15.68
CA CYS A 140 -5.09 3.62 15.11
C CYS A 140 -4.54 3.02 13.81
N VAL A 141 -4.74 3.73 12.70
CA VAL A 141 -4.17 3.43 11.39
C VAL A 141 -2.93 4.27 11.20
N THR A 142 -1.79 3.60 11.03
CA THR A 142 -0.46 4.19 10.92
C THR A 142 0.23 3.69 9.66
N PRO A 143 0.14 4.39 8.51
CA PRO A 143 0.52 3.84 7.21
C PRO A 143 1.97 3.33 7.13
N LYS A 144 2.92 4.04 7.76
CA LYS A 144 4.36 3.70 7.74
C LYS A 144 4.93 3.20 9.07
N ASN A 145 4.08 3.00 10.09
CA ASN A 145 4.54 2.63 11.42
C ASN A 145 3.80 1.37 11.89
N PRO A 146 4.49 0.31 12.30
CA PRO A 146 3.85 -0.92 12.79
C PRO A 146 3.27 -0.80 14.20
N ALA A 147 3.27 0.39 14.81
CA ALA A 147 2.65 0.62 16.12
C ALA A 147 1.11 0.50 16.09
N GLY A 148 0.49 0.89 14.98
CA GLY A 148 -0.92 0.68 14.70
C GLY A 148 -1.13 -0.22 13.47
N VAL A 149 -2.35 -0.22 12.92
CA VAL A 149 -2.68 -0.97 11.71
C VAL A 149 -2.12 -0.26 10.49
N GLN A 150 -1.29 -0.95 9.72
CA GLN A 150 -0.87 -0.48 8.41
C GLN A 150 -1.97 -0.77 7.39
N VAL A 151 -2.19 0.17 6.47
CA VAL A 151 -3.16 0.03 5.39
C VAL A 151 -2.48 0.01 4.04
N SER A 152 -2.96 -0.86 3.15
CA SER A 152 -2.53 -0.93 1.77
C SER A 152 -3.36 0.06 0.93
N GLU A 153 -2.67 1.02 0.31
CA GLU A 153 -3.25 1.98 -0.62
C GLU A 153 -3.27 1.41 -2.04
N THR A 154 -4.09 0.40 -2.31
CA THR A 154 -4.36 -0.03 -3.70
C THR A 154 -5.45 0.85 -4.30
N PRO A 155 -5.17 1.63 -5.36
CA PRO A 155 -6.18 2.45 -6.02
C PRO A 155 -7.27 1.58 -6.65
N GLU A 156 -8.52 1.98 -6.44
CA GLU A 156 -9.71 1.35 -7.02
C GLU A 156 -10.60 2.42 -7.65
N PHE A 157 -11.21 2.08 -8.78
CA PHE A 157 -12.06 2.98 -9.56
C PHE A 157 -13.51 2.51 -9.53
N GLU A 158 -14.36 3.25 -8.83
CA GLU A 158 -15.81 3.05 -8.88
C GLU A 158 -16.44 3.87 -10.00
N ARG A 159 -17.53 3.35 -10.56
CA ARG A 159 -18.31 4.06 -11.56
C ARG A 159 -18.86 5.36 -10.98
N SER A 160 -18.33 6.49 -11.45
CA SER A 160 -18.79 7.83 -11.11
C SER A 160 -19.58 8.44 -12.28
N LYS A 161 -20.54 9.31 -11.97
CA LYS A 161 -21.18 10.20 -12.97
C LYS A 161 -20.41 11.52 -13.15
N ASP A 162 -19.44 11.76 -12.29
CA ASP A 162 -18.56 12.92 -12.33
C ASP A 162 -17.26 12.51 -13.02
N ASP A 163 -17.18 12.78 -14.33
CA ASP A 163 -16.03 12.44 -15.17
C ASP A 163 -14.76 13.19 -14.72
N GLU A 164 -14.88 14.42 -14.20
CA GLU A 164 -13.72 15.18 -13.69
C GLU A 164 -13.05 14.47 -12.50
N MET A 165 -13.86 13.85 -11.63
CA MET A 165 -13.35 13.08 -10.50
C MET A 165 -12.63 11.80 -10.95
N VAL A 166 -13.13 11.15 -12.01
CA VAL A 166 -12.49 9.96 -12.60
C VAL A 166 -11.14 10.35 -13.18
N ASP A 167 -11.08 11.41 -13.99
CA ASP A 167 -9.85 11.90 -14.59
C ASP A 167 -8.82 12.33 -13.54
N LEU A 168 -9.24 12.98 -12.46
CA LEU A 168 -8.36 13.32 -11.34
C LEU A 168 -7.76 12.09 -10.66
N ASN A 169 -8.56 11.03 -10.47
CA ASN A 169 -8.08 9.77 -9.89
C ASN A 169 -7.10 9.07 -10.82
N ILE A 170 -7.34 9.10 -12.13
CA ILE A 170 -6.42 8.55 -13.14
C ILE A 170 -5.10 9.34 -13.16
N GLN A 171 -5.15 10.67 -13.19
CA GLN A 171 -3.96 11.52 -13.15
C GLN A 171 -3.12 11.24 -11.90
N ARG A 172 -3.77 11.08 -10.74
CA ARG A 172 -3.11 10.73 -9.48
C ARG A 172 -2.43 9.37 -9.55
N LEU A 173 -3.11 8.35 -10.09
CA LEU A 173 -2.53 7.02 -10.29
C LEU A 173 -1.28 7.09 -11.18
N LEU A 174 -1.35 7.86 -12.27
CA LEU A 174 -0.22 8.02 -13.18
C LEU A 174 0.94 8.77 -12.51
N ASP A 175 0.67 9.81 -11.72
CA ASP A 175 1.69 10.52 -10.95
C ASP A 175 2.38 9.61 -9.92
N GLN A 176 1.61 8.76 -9.21
CA GLN A 176 2.15 7.73 -8.32
C GLN A 176 3.03 6.70 -9.05
N CYS A 177 2.73 6.41 -10.31
CA CYS A 177 3.54 5.56 -11.18
C CYS A 177 4.81 6.26 -11.73
N GLY A 178 5.03 7.52 -11.36
CA GLY A 178 6.18 8.33 -11.76
C GLY A 178 6.00 9.06 -13.10
N PHE A 179 4.77 9.19 -13.59
CA PHE A 179 4.47 10.05 -14.74
C PHE A 179 4.23 11.48 -14.25
N LYS A 180 5.15 12.40 -14.53
CA LYS A 180 5.04 13.80 -14.08
C LYS A 180 4.25 14.66 -15.06
N ASN A 181 3.63 15.74 -14.55
CA ASN A 181 2.90 16.74 -15.33
C ASN A 181 1.75 16.17 -16.18
N VAL A 182 1.04 15.17 -15.65
CA VAL A 182 -0.10 14.56 -16.33
C VAL A 182 -1.27 15.54 -16.31
N LEU A 183 -1.72 15.97 -17.49
CA LEU A 183 -2.90 16.81 -17.65
C LEU A 183 -4.12 15.93 -17.98
N ASP A 184 -5.32 16.49 -17.85
CA ASP A 184 -6.59 15.88 -18.26
C ASP A 184 -6.62 15.48 -19.75
N THR A 185 -6.00 16.31 -20.58
CA THR A 185 -5.87 16.11 -22.03
C THR A 185 -4.78 15.09 -22.42
N ASP A 186 -4.08 14.50 -21.47
CA ASP A 186 -3.05 13.51 -21.74
C ASP A 186 -3.65 12.23 -22.33
N LYS A 187 -3.05 11.71 -23.41
CA LYS A 187 -3.51 10.49 -24.08
C LYS A 187 -3.66 9.30 -23.14
N ARG A 188 -2.82 9.20 -22.11
CA ARG A 188 -2.87 8.14 -21.08
C ARG A 188 -4.12 8.27 -20.21
N VAL A 189 -4.48 9.50 -19.84
CA VAL A 189 -5.68 9.79 -19.05
C VAL A 189 -6.92 9.46 -19.88
N VAL A 190 -7.00 10.02 -21.09
CA VAL A 190 -8.13 9.80 -22.00
C VAL A 190 -8.33 8.30 -22.31
N PHE A 191 -7.24 7.56 -22.54
CA PHE A 191 -7.30 6.12 -22.77
C PHE A 191 -7.82 5.35 -21.54
N LEU A 192 -7.24 5.60 -20.36
CA LEU A 192 -7.67 4.95 -19.12
C LEU A 192 -9.12 5.28 -18.77
N HIS A 193 -9.59 6.50 -19.02
CA HIS A 193 -10.98 6.89 -18.80
C HIS A 193 -11.93 6.07 -19.65
N HIS A 194 -11.64 5.93 -20.95
CA HIS A 194 -12.45 5.11 -21.87
C HIS A 194 -12.38 3.61 -21.53
N LEU A 195 -11.21 3.13 -21.10
CA LEU A 195 -11.06 1.75 -20.63
C LEU A 195 -11.92 1.49 -19.38
N LEU A 196 -11.88 2.38 -18.40
CA LEU A 196 -12.71 2.29 -17.20
C LEU A 196 -14.20 2.35 -17.53
N GLN A 197 -14.63 3.27 -18.39
CA GLN A 197 -16.02 3.33 -18.85
C GLN A 197 -16.45 2.02 -19.53
N HIS A 198 -15.60 1.44 -20.39
CA HIS A 198 -15.91 0.15 -21.02
C HIS A 198 -16.05 -0.98 -19.99
N LEU A 199 -15.11 -1.08 -19.04
CA LEU A 199 -15.15 -2.10 -17.99
C LEU A 199 -16.40 -1.97 -17.10
N TRP A 200 -16.85 -0.75 -16.83
CA TRP A 200 -18.09 -0.51 -16.08
C TRP A 200 -19.35 -0.81 -16.88
N GLU A 201 -19.42 -0.42 -18.15
CA GLU A 201 -20.64 -0.53 -18.95
C GLU A 201 -20.82 -1.91 -19.60
N LYS A 202 -19.77 -2.41 -20.25
CA LYS A 202 -19.80 -3.68 -20.99
C LYS A 202 -19.25 -4.84 -20.17
N GLY A 203 -18.20 -4.60 -19.39
CA GLY A 203 -17.67 -5.61 -18.45
C GLY A 203 -18.56 -5.84 -17.23
N LYS A 204 -19.56 -4.98 -17.00
CA LYS A 204 -20.49 -5.02 -15.86
C LYS A 204 -19.81 -4.95 -14.48
N HIS A 205 -18.56 -4.47 -14.40
CA HIS A 205 -17.88 -4.29 -13.13
C HIS A 205 -18.41 -3.04 -12.41
N LYS A 206 -18.77 -3.14 -11.13
CA LYS A 206 -19.13 -1.96 -10.31
C LYS A 206 -17.89 -1.19 -9.83
N VAL A 207 -16.80 -1.92 -9.58
CA VAL A 207 -15.50 -1.42 -9.13
C VAL A 207 -14.42 -2.04 -10.01
N VAL A 208 -13.47 -1.25 -10.47
CA VAL A 208 -12.29 -1.71 -11.23
C VAL A 208 -11.08 -1.63 -10.31
N THR A 209 -10.52 -2.78 -9.97
CA THR A 209 -9.29 -2.90 -9.18
C THR A 209 -8.07 -2.68 -10.04
N LEU A 210 -6.93 -2.39 -9.41
CA LEU A 210 -5.66 -2.22 -10.14
C LEU A 210 -5.25 -3.51 -10.89
N ASN A 211 -5.55 -4.69 -10.34
CA ASN A 211 -5.33 -5.98 -11.02
C ASN A 211 -6.13 -6.07 -12.32
N LEU A 212 -7.44 -5.83 -12.25
CA LEU A 212 -8.31 -5.87 -13.42
C LEU A 212 -7.91 -4.83 -14.46
N LEU A 213 -7.48 -3.64 -14.00
CA LEU A 213 -6.97 -2.60 -14.88
C LEU A 213 -5.71 -3.06 -15.62
N ILE A 214 -4.73 -3.64 -14.92
CA ILE A 214 -3.47 -4.14 -15.51
C ILE A 214 -3.73 -5.26 -16.53
N GLU A 215 -4.59 -6.22 -16.19
CA GLU A 215 -4.98 -7.33 -17.08
C GLU A 215 -5.54 -6.83 -18.41
N ASN A 216 -6.37 -5.77 -18.35
CA ASN A 216 -7.01 -5.18 -19.52
C ASN A 216 -6.19 -4.05 -20.16
N LEU A 217 -5.01 -3.71 -19.65
CA LEU A 217 -4.20 -2.61 -20.19
C LEU A 217 -3.35 -3.05 -21.39
N LEU A 218 -2.81 -4.27 -21.33
CA LEU A 218 -1.97 -4.84 -22.40
C LEU A 218 -2.80 -5.35 -23.58
N ASN A 219 -4.01 -5.85 -23.31
CA ASN A 219 -4.98 -6.29 -24.31
C ASN A 219 -6.34 -5.63 -24.04
N PRO A 220 -6.49 -4.34 -24.40
CA PRO A 220 -7.71 -3.60 -24.08
C PRO A 220 -8.92 -4.11 -24.88
N PRO A 221 -10.09 -4.30 -24.24
CA PRO A 221 -11.32 -4.75 -24.90
C PRO A 221 -12.00 -3.64 -25.74
N ILE A 222 -11.29 -2.53 -26.01
CA ILE A 222 -11.74 -1.42 -26.84
C ILE A 222 -10.92 -1.39 -28.13
N ASP A 223 -11.61 -1.37 -29.28
CA ASP A 223 -10.94 -1.31 -30.58
C ASP A 223 -10.57 0.13 -30.98
N LYS A 224 -11.28 1.13 -30.44
CA LYS A 224 -11.13 2.56 -30.76
C LYS A 224 -11.34 3.45 -29.54
N VAL A 225 -10.63 4.57 -29.48
CA VAL A 225 -10.91 5.72 -28.59
C VAL A 225 -11.52 6.82 -29.45
N GLY A 226 -12.80 7.12 -29.22
CA GLY A 226 -13.58 7.95 -30.16
C GLY A 226 -13.61 7.32 -31.55
N MET A 227 -12.99 7.98 -32.54
CA MET A 227 -12.89 7.48 -33.92
C MET A 227 -11.54 6.84 -34.26
N ILE A 228 -10.55 6.92 -33.36
CA ILE A 228 -9.16 6.52 -33.64
C ILE A 228 -8.93 5.10 -33.09
N PRO A 229 -8.40 4.15 -33.88
CA PRO A 229 -7.97 2.84 -33.40
C PRO A 229 -6.99 2.93 -32.22
N VAL A 230 -7.11 2.04 -31.23
CA VAL A 230 -6.30 2.11 -29.99
C VAL A 230 -4.79 2.07 -30.27
N ASP A 231 -4.37 1.19 -31.18
CA ASP A 231 -2.97 1.04 -31.61
C ASP A 231 -2.37 2.29 -32.25
N GLN A 232 -3.22 3.14 -32.85
CA GLN A 232 -2.86 4.44 -33.40
C GLN A 232 -2.95 5.58 -32.37
N PHE A 233 -3.82 5.44 -31.37
CA PHE A 233 -4.02 6.44 -30.32
C PHE A 233 -2.88 6.42 -29.29
N VAL A 234 -2.58 5.23 -28.74
CA VAL A 234 -1.51 4.98 -27.75
C VAL A 234 -0.69 3.77 -28.19
N SER A 235 0.64 3.90 -28.22
CA SER A 235 1.52 2.83 -28.68
C SER A 235 1.60 1.67 -27.66
N LYS A 236 1.86 0.45 -28.16
CA LYS A 236 2.09 -0.73 -27.30
C LYS A 236 3.23 -0.52 -26.29
N ALA A 237 4.27 0.25 -26.65
CA ALA A 237 5.36 0.57 -25.74
C ALA A 237 4.88 1.38 -24.51
N ILE A 238 3.99 2.35 -24.72
CA ILE A 238 3.41 3.16 -23.64
C ILE A 238 2.49 2.29 -22.76
N LEU A 239 1.67 1.42 -23.36
CA LEU A 239 0.82 0.49 -22.61
C LEU A 239 1.65 -0.46 -21.75
N SER A 240 2.72 -1.04 -22.30
CA SER A 240 3.66 -1.87 -21.53
C SER A 240 4.35 -1.09 -20.41
N GLU A 241 4.75 0.16 -20.66
CA GLU A 241 5.34 1.02 -19.62
C GLU A 241 4.34 1.30 -18.48
N MET A 242 3.09 1.65 -18.81
CA MET A 242 2.03 1.87 -17.83
C MET A 242 1.76 0.58 -17.02
N ALA A 243 1.59 -0.57 -17.68
CA ALA A 243 1.36 -1.84 -17.01
C ALA A 243 2.51 -2.22 -16.06
N ASN A 244 3.77 -2.05 -16.50
CA ASN A 244 4.94 -2.34 -15.67
C ASN A 244 5.06 -1.42 -14.45
N ARG A 245 4.76 -0.12 -14.60
CA ARG A 245 4.79 0.84 -13.48
C ARG A 245 3.65 0.61 -12.50
N LEU A 246 2.45 0.28 -12.99
CA LEU A 246 1.30 -0.10 -12.16
C LEU A 246 1.56 -1.41 -11.42
N ASN A 247 2.15 -2.41 -12.08
CA ASN A 247 2.56 -3.65 -11.43
C ASN A 247 3.66 -3.41 -10.39
N SER A 248 4.61 -2.51 -10.67
CA SER A 248 5.63 -2.10 -9.70
C SER A 248 5.01 -1.38 -8.49
N LEU A 249 3.94 -0.61 -8.68
CA LEU A 249 3.18 0.02 -7.59
C LEU A 249 2.47 -1.05 -6.73
N MET A 250 1.86 -2.07 -7.36
CA MET A 250 1.27 -3.22 -6.66
C MET A 250 2.29 -3.99 -5.83
N LEU A 251 3.47 -4.30 -6.39
CA LEU A 251 4.54 -5.02 -5.70
C LEU A 251 5.16 -4.23 -4.54
N LYS A 252 5.09 -2.90 -4.58
CA LYS A 252 5.57 -1.99 -3.53
C LYS A 252 4.51 -1.70 -2.47
N ALA A 253 3.25 -2.10 -2.68
CA ALA A 253 2.21 -1.88 -1.69
C ALA A 253 2.58 -2.66 -0.42
N ALA A 254 2.63 -1.95 0.71
CA ALA A 254 2.97 -2.55 1.99
C ALA A 254 1.94 -3.64 2.37
N PRO A 255 2.37 -4.73 3.04
CA PRO A 255 1.42 -5.62 3.69
C PRO A 255 0.58 -4.80 4.67
N GLY A 256 -0.74 -4.98 4.63
CA GLY A 256 -1.65 -4.18 5.45
C GLY A 256 -3.11 -4.43 5.12
N ALA A 257 -3.99 -3.95 5.99
CA ALA A 257 -5.43 -4.02 5.77
C ALA A 257 -5.82 -3.17 4.54
N PRO A 258 -6.80 -3.59 3.72
CA PRO A 258 -7.30 -2.73 2.65
C PRO A 258 -7.84 -1.42 3.22
N LEU A 259 -7.59 -0.29 2.54
CA LEU A 259 -8.19 1.00 2.87
C LEU A 259 -9.68 1.03 2.46
N ASP A 260 -10.49 0.24 3.17
CA ASP A 260 -11.95 0.17 3.07
C ASP A 260 -12.57 0.50 4.43
N ILE A 261 -13.41 1.53 4.48
CA ILE A 261 -14.00 2.02 5.72
C ILE A 261 -14.91 0.96 6.38
N GLU A 262 -15.65 0.16 5.62
CA GLU A 262 -16.50 -0.87 6.21
C GLU A 262 -15.66 -1.95 6.89
N ILE A 263 -14.59 -2.40 6.22
CA ILE A 263 -13.67 -3.40 6.77
C ILE A 263 -13.03 -2.85 8.05
N LEU A 264 -12.51 -1.61 8.02
CA LEU A 264 -11.91 -0.98 9.20
C LEU A 264 -12.91 -0.81 10.36
N LEU A 265 -14.17 -0.47 10.08
CA LEU A 265 -15.22 -0.40 11.09
C LEU A 265 -15.51 -1.77 11.70
N ASP A 266 -15.58 -2.81 10.88
CA ASP A 266 -15.88 -4.18 11.32
C ASP A 266 -14.75 -4.79 12.15
N ILE A 267 -13.50 -4.59 11.73
CA ILE A 267 -12.30 -4.95 12.51
C ILE A 267 -12.36 -4.30 13.89
N THR A 268 -12.62 -2.99 13.93
CA THR A 268 -12.63 -2.21 15.17
C THR A 268 -13.75 -2.68 16.12
N ARG A 269 -14.90 -3.11 15.59
CA ARG A 269 -16.01 -3.64 16.41
C ARG A 269 -15.69 -4.98 17.07
N GLN A 270 -14.87 -5.80 16.43
CA GLN A 270 -14.49 -7.13 16.91
C GLN A 270 -13.29 -7.09 17.87
N HIS A 271 -12.60 -5.95 17.94
CA HIS A 271 -11.42 -5.75 18.77
C HIS A 271 -11.78 -5.48 20.24
N VAL A 272 -11.10 -6.17 21.16
CA VAL A 272 -11.17 -5.91 22.60
C VAL A 272 -9.76 -5.59 23.10
N PRO A 273 -9.47 -4.33 23.47
CA PRO A 273 -8.16 -3.97 23.98
C PRO A 273 -7.80 -4.75 25.27
N PRO A 274 -6.54 -5.18 25.43
CA PRO A 274 -6.11 -6.02 26.56
C PRO A 274 -6.46 -5.45 27.95
N HIS A 275 -6.43 -4.12 28.10
CA HIS A 275 -6.66 -3.43 29.38
C HIS A 275 -8.15 -3.28 29.76
N ILE A 276 -9.08 -3.49 28.82
CA ILE A 276 -10.53 -3.38 29.04
C ILE A 276 -11.13 -4.70 29.57
N THR A 277 -10.35 -5.79 29.61
CA THR A 277 -10.76 -7.15 30.04
C THR A 277 -11.22 -7.27 31.50
N ARG A 278 -11.11 -6.22 32.32
CA ARG A 278 -11.54 -6.20 33.73
C ARG A 278 -13.04 -5.90 33.94
N LEU A 279 -13.80 -5.66 32.87
CA LEU A 279 -15.25 -5.43 32.97
C LEU A 279 -16.00 -6.79 33.02
N PRO A 280 -16.71 -7.13 34.11
CA PRO A 280 -17.25 -8.48 34.35
C PRO A 280 -18.27 -9.02 33.34
N GLU A 281 -18.78 -8.20 32.42
CA GLU A 281 -19.81 -8.60 31.45
C GLU A 281 -19.62 -7.77 30.17
N LEU A 282 -18.76 -8.25 29.25
CA LEU A 282 -18.68 -7.77 27.86
C LEU A 282 -19.72 -8.52 26.99
N ASP A 283 -20.95 -8.63 27.48
CA ASP A 283 -21.99 -9.45 26.86
C ASP A 283 -22.91 -8.61 25.93
N LYS A 284 -23.07 -9.11 24.69
CA LYS A 284 -24.10 -8.81 23.66
C LYS A 284 -24.10 -7.48 22.91
N GLU A 285 -23.63 -6.35 23.45
CA GLU A 285 -23.65 -5.07 22.70
C GLU A 285 -22.37 -4.84 21.88
N LYS A 286 -22.51 -4.62 20.57
CA LYS A 286 -21.38 -4.30 19.68
C LYS A 286 -20.83 -2.91 20.03
N PRO A 287 -19.52 -2.75 20.30
CA PRO A 287 -18.95 -1.46 20.60
C PRO A 287 -19.01 -0.51 19.39
N THR A 288 -18.91 0.78 19.67
CA THR A 288 -18.89 1.84 18.66
C THR A 288 -17.43 2.17 18.28
N PRO A 289 -17.07 2.03 16.99
CA PRO A 289 -15.69 2.19 16.56
C PRO A 289 -15.30 3.66 16.29
N ILE A 290 -14.07 4.00 16.65
CA ILE A 290 -13.32 5.19 16.23
C ILE A 290 -12.11 4.71 15.41
N ILE A 291 -12.06 5.07 14.14
CA ILE A 291 -10.88 4.85 13.29
C ILE A 291 -10.07 6.14 13.30
N VAL A 292 -8.81 6.08 13.73
CA VAL A 292 -7.91 7.25 13.78
C VAL A 292 -6.79 7.05 12.76
N PHE A 293 -6.80 7.84 11.69
CA PHE A 293 -5.70 7.93 10.74
C PHE A 293 -4.66 8.91 11.26
N ASP A 294 -3.57 8.37 11.82
CA ASP A 294 -2.46 9.16 12.35
C ASP A 294 -1.47 9.51 11.22
N LEU A 295 -1.33 10.80 10.93
CA LEU A 295 -0.49 11.27 9.82
C LEU A 295 0.95 11.60 10.24
N ARG A 296 1.31 11.47 11.53
CA ARG A 296 2.64 11.87 12.04
C ARG A 296 3.77 11.07 11.40
N GLY A 297 3.50 9.81 11.05
CA GLY A 297 4.47 8.92 10.38
C GLY A 297 4.78 9.29 8.93
N LEU A 298 4.05 10.25 8.34
CA LEU A 298 4.28 10.73 6.98
C LEU A 298 5.13 12.01 7.05
N SER A 299 6.34 11.98 6.48
CA SER A 299 7.33 13.06 6.60
C SER A 299 7.11 14.19 5.59
N GLU A 300 6.57 13.89 4.40
CA GLU A 300 6.37 14.87 3.35
C GLU A 300 4.92 15.37 3.29
N GLU A 301 4.74 16.67 3.06
CA GLU A 301 3.41 17.28 2.98
C GLU A 301 2.60 16.74 1.77
N ALA A 302 3.26 16.50 0.64
CA ALA A 302 2.62 15.89 -0.53
C ALA A 302 2.11 14.48 -0.23
N GLU A 303 2.87 13.70 0.54
CA GLU A 303 2.50 12.36 0.98
C GLU A 303 1.28 12.40 1.91
N ARG A 304 1.26 13.32 2.89
CA ARG A 304 0.08 13.52 3.75
C ARG A 304 -1.16 13.87 2.95
N GLN A 305 -1.06 14.80 2.01
CA GLN A 305 -2.19 15.23 1.18
C GLN A 305 -2.71 14.09 0.29
N ASN A 306 -1.81 13.27 -0.26
CA ASN A 306 -2.16 12.12 -1.08
C ASN A 306 -2.86 11.02 -0.26
N PHE A 307 -2.33 10.69 0.92
CA PHE A 307 -2.96 9.71 1.81
C PHE A 307 -4.33 10.18 2.30
N VAL A 308 -4.46 11.45 2.69
CA VAL A 308 -5.76 12.04 3.01
C VAL A 308 -6.72 11.96 1.83
N SER A 309 -6.26 12.21 0.60
CA SER A 309 -7.10 12.04 -0.60
C SER A 309 -7.57 10.58 -0.77
N SER A 310 -6.70 9.60 -0.49
CA SER A 310 -7.07 8.17 -0.48
C SER A 310 -8.14 7.85 0.58
N ILE A 311 -8.01 8.41 1.79
CA ILE A 311 -9.01 8.26 2.86
C ILE A 311 -10.36 8.85 2.44
N LEU A 312 -10.37 10.09 1.92
CA LEU A 312 -11.60 10.75 1.48
C LEU A 312 -12.30 9.99 0.36
N SER A 313 -11.52 9.39 -0.55
CA SER A 313 -12.04 8.52 -1.59
C SER A 313 -12.69 7.27 -1.00
N ALA A 314 -12.03 6.61 -0.04
CA ALA A 314 -12.59 5.44 0.64
C ALA A 314 -13.88 5.76 1.42
N VAL A 315 -13.95 6.93 2.07
CA VAL A 315 -15.15 7.44 2.75
C VAL A 315 -16.28 7.70 1.76
N HIS A 316 -15.96 8.31 0.61
CA HIS A 316 -16.95 8.59 -0.45
C HIS A 316 -17.56 7.30 -1.01
N ARG A 317 -16.72 6.30 -1.34
CA ARG A 317 -17.16 4.95 -1.74
C ARG A 317 -18.07 4.30 -0.70
N TRP A 318 -17.69 4.41 0.58
CA TRP A 318 -18.46 3.85 1.69
C TRP A 318 -19.86 4.47 1.80
N ILE A 319 -19.99 5.79 1.76
CA ILE A 319 -21.31 6.44 1.85
C ILE A 319 -22.20 6.11 0.65
N TRP A 320 -21.62 5.99 -0.54
CA TRP A 320 -22.34 5.62 -1.77
C TRP A 320 -22.94 4.22 -1.67
N ARG A 321 -22.17 3.23 -1.21
CA ARG A 321 -22.65 1.85 -0.99
C ARG A 321 -23.79 1.74 0.02
N LYS A 322 -23.82 2.60 1.05
CA LYS A 322 -24.81 2.53 2.13
C LYS A 322 -26.16 3.19 1.82
N GLY A 323 -26.26 3.93 0.72
CA GLY A 323 -27.49 4.64 0.34
C GLY A 323 -27.87 5.80 1.28
N GLY A 324 -28.89 6.56 0.87
CA GLY A 324 -29.32 7.78 1.54
C GLY A 324 -30.01 7.56 2.89
N THR A 325 -29.82 8.48 3.83
CA THR A 325 -30.52 8.49 5.12
C THR A 325 -30.60 9.91 5.69
N LYS A 326 -31.64 10.17 6.50
CA LYS A 326 -31.83 11.45 7.22
C LYS A 326 -31.22 11.43 8.63
N GLN A 327 -30.83 10.26 9.13
CA GLN A 327 -30.20 10.11 10.45
C GLN A 327 -28.68 10.24 10.34
N LEU A 328 -28.04 10.66 11.42
CA LEU A 328 -26.58 10.66 11.50
C LEU A 328 -26.09 9.21 11.64
N ARG A 329 -25.35 8.73 10.63
CA ARG A 329 -24.80 7.37 10.55
C ARG A 329 -23.36 7.31 11.01
N ALA A 330 -22.56 8.33 10.73
CA ALA A 330 -21.15 8.41 11.10
C ALA A 330 -20.67 9.86 11.13
N LEU A 331 -19.55 10.10 11.80
CA LEU A 331 -18.81 11.36 11.71
C LEU A 331 -17.47 11.17 11.00
N LEU A 332 -17.17 12.04 10.05
CA LEU A 332 -15.81 12.28 9.57
C LEU A 332 -15.25 13.48 10.35
N TYR A 333 -14.35 13.23 11.28
CA TYR A 333 -13.62 14.24 12.03
C TYR A 333 -12.28 14.54 11.36
N PHE A 334 -11.93 15.81 11.23
CA PHE A 334 -10.64 16.24 10.69
C PHE A 334 -10.02 17.27 11.63
N ASP A 335 -8.92 16.92 12.29
CA ASP A 335 -8.15 17.87 13.10
C ASP A 335 -7.18 18.67 12.25
N GLU A 336 -7.00 19.94 12.59
CA GLU A 336 -6.10 20.89 11.92
C GLU A 336 -6.18 20.84 10.38
N LEU A 337 -7.28 21.33 9.81
CA LEU A 337 -7.52 21.35 8.36
C LEU A 337 -6.58 22.29 7.57
N TYR A 338 -5.70 23.02 8.24
CA TYR A 338 -4.75 23.94 7.62
C TYR A 338 -3.86 23.23 6.59
N GLY A 339 -3.71 23.82 5.40
CA GLY A 339 -2.94 23.25 4.28
C GLY A 339 -3.72 22.25 3.41
N PHE A 340 -4.76 21.58 3.93
CA PHE A 340 -5.54 20.60 3.18
C PHE A 340 -6.67 21.21 2.35
N MET A 341 -7.25 22.33 2.80
CA MET A 341 -8.36 23.00 2.10
C MET A 341 -8.16 24.52 1.95
N PRO A 342 -7.05 24.97 1.31
CA PRO A 342 -6.78 26.40 1.13
C PRO A 342 -7.76 27.05 0.15
N PRO A 343 -8.02 28.38 0.20
CA PRO A 343 -9.04 29.03 -0.62
C PRO A 343 -8.67 29.08 -2.12
N VAL A 344 -7.40 29.34 -2.43
CA VAL A 344 -6.92 29.60 -3.80
C VAL A 344 -6.23 28.39 -4.41
N VAL A 345 -5.33 27.74 -3.66
CA VAL A 345 -4.49 26.64 -4.16
C VAL A 345 -5.33 25.37 -4.34
N LYS A 346 -5.10 24.65 -5.44
CA LYS A 346 -5.67 23.31 -5.65
C LYS A 346 -4.74 22.28 -4.98
N THR A 347 -5.26 21.51 -4.03
CA THR A 347 -4.54 20.41 -3.36
C THR A 347 -5.19 19.07 -3.71
N PRO A 348 -4.46 17.93 -3.62
CA PRO A 348 -5.00 16.60 -3.94
C PRO A 348 -6.24 16.18 -3.15
N CYS A 349 -6.44 16.72 -1.95
CA CYS A 349 -7.55 16.38 -1.06
C CYS A 349 -8.69 17.42 -1.05
N LYS A 350 -8.46 18.65 -1.52
CA LYS A 350 -9.44 19.75 -1.49
C LYS A 350 -10.75 19.40 -2.19
N GLN A 351 -10.70 18.81 -3.39
CA GLN A 351 -11.92 18.47 -4.13
C GLN A 351 -12.72 17.35 -3.44
N GLY A 352 -12.04 16.36 -2.86
CA GLY A 352 -12.70 15.31 -2.07
C GLY A 352 -13.44 15.89 -0.86
N LEU A 353 -12.80 16.80 -0.12
CA LEU A 353 -13.43 17.50 1.03
C LEU A 353 -14.65 18.31 0.59
N LEU A 354 -14.52 19.14 -0.46
CA LEU A 354 -15.63 19.96 -0.96
C LEU A 354 -16.80 19.09 -1.46
N THR A 355 -16.51 17.95 -2.09
CA THR A 355 -17.53 17.01 -2.56
C THR A 355 -18.27 16.38 -1.39
N LEU A 356 -17.55 15.91 -0.36
CA LEU A 356 -18.17 15.37 0.84
C LEU A 356 -19.01 16.42 1.56
N ILE A 357 -18.53 17.65 1.73
CA ILE A 357 -19.30 18.74 2.35
C ILE A 357 -20.61 19.03 1.61
N LYS A 358 -20.64 18.87 0.28
CA LYS A 358 -21.86 19.07 -0.52
C LYS A 358 -22.81 17.88 -0.47
N GLN A 359 -22.28 16.65 -0.50
CA GLN A 359 -23.07 15.45 -0.76
C GLN A 359 -23.33 14.61 0.51
N ALA A 360 -22.42 14.58 1.48
CA ALA A 360 -22.45 13.66 2.62
C ALA A 360 -23.72 13.75 3.47
N ARG A 361 -24.35 14.94 3.51
CA ARG A 361 -25.64 15.17 4.21
C ARG A 361 -26.73 14.21 3.78
N THR A 362 -26.84 13.87 2.50
CA THR A 362 -27.91 12.97 1.99
C THR A 362 -27.68 11.52 2.40
N PHE A 363 -26.45 11.16 2.77
CA PHE A 363 -26.04 9.82 3.18
C PHE A 363 -25.86 9.69 4.70
N GLY A 364 -26.22 10.73 5.46
CA GLY A 364 -26.11 10.75 6.93
C GLY A 364 -24.67 10.80 7.46
N LEU A 365 -23.70 11.23 6.66
CA LEU A 365 -22.32 11.44 7.13
C LEU A 365 -22.15 12.92 7.52
N GLY A 366 -21.91 13.16 8.82
CA GLY A 366 -21.57 14.47 9.34
C GLY A 366 -20.07 14.73 9.27
N LEU A 367 -19.66 15.97 9.00
CA LEU A 367 -18.24 16.35 9.00
C LEU A 367 -18.01 17.30 10.18
N VAL A 368 -16.99 17.04 10.98
CA VAL A 368 -16.58 17.91 12.09
C VAL A 368 -15.15 18.35 11.81
N LEU A 369 -15.00 19.63 11.44
CA LEU A 369 -13.73 20.18 10.97
C LEU A 369 -13.15 21.10 12.04
N ALA A 370 -11.89 20.88 12.42
CA ALA A 370 -11.19 21.77 13.35
C ALA A 370 -10.07 22.53 12.64
N THR A 371 -9.90 23.81 12.95
CA THR A 371 -8.74 24.59 12.48
C THR A 371 -8.40 25.72 13.44
N GLN A 372 -7.12 26.08 13.50
CA GLN A 372 -6.67 27.30 14.17
C GLN A 372 -6.83 28.55 13.29
N ASN A 373 -6.81 28.37 11.97
CA ASN A 373 -6.72 29.44 10.98
C ASN A 373 -8.00 29.46 10.12
N PRO A 374 -9.13 29.99 10.62
CA PRO A 374 -10.41 29.98 9.90
C PRO A 374 -10.35 30.72 8.56
N GLY A 375 -9.50 31.75 8.49
CA GLY A 375 -9.37 32.61 7.32
C GLY A 375 -8.65 31.98 6.13
N ASP A 376 -8.01 30.83 6.34
CA ASP A 376 -7.30 30.09 5.29
C ASP A 376 -8.05 28.81 4.89
N LEU A 377 -9.35 28.75 5.21
CA LEU A 377 -10.27 27.73 4.70
C LEU A 377 -11.06 28.24 3.50
N ASP A 378 -11.35 27.35 2.55
CA ASP A 378 -12.19 27.65 1.40
C ASP A 378 -13.61 28.11 1.84
N TYR A 379 -14.00 29.31 1.43
CA TYR A 379 -15.30 29.91 1.78
C TYR A 379 -16.50 29.08 1.30
N ARG A 380 -16.34 28.30 0.22
CA ARG A 380 -17.40 27.43 -0.31
C ARG A 380 -17.70 26.26 0.63
N ALA A 381 -16.68 25.78 1.34
CA ALA A 381 -16.84 24.77 2.37
C ALA A 381 -17.65 25.35 3.55
N LEU A 382 -17.21 26.51 4.06
CA LEU A 382 -17.83 27.18 5.20
C LEU A 382 -19.31 27.50 4.96
N ALA A 383 -19.68 27.91 3.76
CA ALA A 383 -21.07 28.21 3.41
C ALA A 383 -22.05 27.03 3.60
N ASN A 384 -21.55 25.78 3.51
CA ASN A 384 -22.36 24.58 3.65
C ASN A 384 -22.41 24.05 5.09
N ILE A 385 -21.65 24.64 6.03
CA ILE A 385 -21.60 24.22 7.43
C ILE A 385 -22.66 24.96 8.24
N GLU A 386 -23.48 24.22 8.99
CA GLU A 386 -24.56 24.79 9.83
C GLU A 386 -24.18 24.96 11.30
N SER A 387 -23.25 24.19 11.84
CA SER A 387 -22.87 24.26 13.27
C SER A 387 -21.48 24.87 13.44
N TRP A 388 -21.39 25.94 14.22
CA TRP A 388 -20.14 26.69 14.40
C TRP A 388 -19.83 26.81 15.87
N PHE A 389 -18.63 26.36 16.26
CA PHE A 389 -18.09 26.53 17.61
C PHE A 389 -16.87 27.44 17.50
N VAL A 390 -17.02 28.69 17.93
CA VAL A 390 -15.96 29.70 17.82
C VAL A 390 -15.39 29.98 19.20
N GLY A 391 -14.19 29.46 19.46
CA GLY A 391 -13.43 29.72 20.67
C GLY A 391 -12.63 31.03 20.56
N ARG A 392 -11.81 31.29 21.58
CA ARG A 392 -10.99 32.51 21.64
C ARG A 392 -10.08 32.67 20.42
N LEU A 393 -10.17 33.84 19.76
CA LEU A 393 -9.25 34.30 18.71
C LEU A 393 -8.61 35.62 19.14
N THR A 394 -7.28 35.71 19.06
CA THR A 394 -6.51 36.90 19.48
C THR A 394 -6.10 37.81 18.31
N SER A 395 -5.87 37.21 17.15
CA SER A 395 -5.44 37.90 15.93
C SER A 395 -6.55 38.74 15.31
N LYS A 396 -6.30 40.03 15.08
CA LYS A 396 -7.26 40.92 14.39
C LYS A 396 -7.56 40.45 12.97
N VAL A 397 -6.54 39.98 12.26
CA VAL A 397 -6.66 39.48 10.88
C VAL A 397 -7.57 38.25 10.83
N ASP A 398 -7.43 37.31 11.77
CA ASP A 398 -8.27 36.10 11.78
C ASP A 398 -9.71 36.41 12.14
N ILE A 399 -9.93 37.37 13.04
CA ILE A 399 -11.27 37.88 13.36
C ILE A 399 -11.91 38.56 12.14
N GLU A 400 -11.17 39.40 11.41
CA GLU A 400 -11.69 40.07 10.20
C GLU A 400 -12.00 39.07 9.08
N LYS A 401 -11.14 38.07 8.87
CA LYS A 401 -11.39 37.00 7.89
C LYS A 401 -12.61 36.16 8.30
N LEU A 402 -12.71 35.77 9.57
CA LEU A 402 -13.87 35.07 10.12
C LEU A 402 -15.15 35.90 9.99
N GLN A 403 -15.08 37.20 10.25
CA GLN A 403 -16.20 38.12 10.10
C GLN A 403 -16.73 38.11 8.67
N LYS A 404 -15.86 38.25 7.67
CA LYS A 404 -16.26 38.19 6.26
C LYS A 404 -16.88 36.84 5.89
N ALA A 405 -16.31 35.74 6.38
CA ALA A 405 -16.83 34.40 6.11
C ALA A 405 -18.22 34.21 6.73
N LEU A 406 -18.37 34.50 8.03
CA LEU A 406 -19.62 34.32 8.75
C LEU A 406 -20.72 35.27 8.30
N GLN A 407 -20.39 36.53 7.93
CA GLN A 407 -21.38 37.51 7.50
C GLN A 407 -22.18 37.00 6.30
N SER A 408 -21.51 36.43 5.29
CA SER A 408 -22.16 35.87 4.11
C SER A 408 -23.10 34.69 4.45
N VAL A 409 -22.75 33.89 5.47
CA VAL A 409 -23.54 32.73 5.92
C VAL A 409 -24.74 33.16 6.77
N PHE A 410 -24.57 34.19 7.60
CA PHE A 410 -25.64 34.79 8.41
C PHE A 410 -26.68 35.46 7.51
N GLU A 411 -26.25 36.27 6.55
CA GLU A 411 -27.13 36.98 5.60
C GLU A 411 -27.93 35.99 4.75
N ALA A 412 -27.28 34.95 4.20
CA ALA A 412 -27.93 33.94 3.36
C ALA A 412 -28.98 33.09 4.10
N ARG A 413 -28.96 33.08 5.44
CA ARG A 413 -29.86 32.27 6.27
C ARG A 413 -30.85 33.10 7.10
N GLY A 414 -30.98 34.39 6.79
CA GLY A 414 -31.95 35.28 7.44
C GLY A 414 -31.60 35.65 8.89
N GLY A 415 -30.32 35.53 9.28
CA GLY A 415 -29.85 35.90 10.61
C GLY A 415 -29.85 37.42 10.82
N ASN A 416 -30.05 37.85 12.06
CA ASN A 416 -30.07 39.28 12.41
C ASN A 416 -28.63 39.84 12.46
N LEU A 417 -28.40 40.97 11.78
CA LEU A 417 -27.11 41.69 11.80
C LEU A 417 -26.67 42.08 13.22
N GLU A 418 -27.61 42.32 14.14
CA GLU A 418 -27.31 42.60 15.54
C GLU A 418 -26.77 41.39 16.30
N GLU A 419 -27.36 40.21 16.07
CA GLU A 419 -26.86 38.95 16.67
C GLU A 419 -25.46 38.62 16.16
N PHE A 420 -25.21 38.88 14.87
CA PHE A 420 -23.88 38.72 14.28
C PHE A 420 -22.85 39.68 14.89
N LYS A 421 -23.19 40.96 15.04
CA LYS A 421 -22.31 41.94 15.70
C LYS A 421 -22.05 41.57 17.16
N LEU A 422 -23.07 41.12 17.88
CA LEU A 422 -22.95 40.65 19.26
C LEU A 422 -21.99 39.45 19.33
N LEU A 423 -22.19 38.44 18.48
CA LEU A 423 -21.31 37.27 18.37
C LEU A 423 -19.85 37.68 18.17
N MET A 424 -19.59 38.54 17.18
CA MET A 424 -18.22 38.97 16.86
C MET A 424 -17.56 39.78 17.98
N SER A 425 -18.35 40.54 18.77
CA SER A 425 -17.84 41.32 19.90
C SER A 425 -17.34 40.45 21.06
N LYS A 426 -17.88 39.23 21.21
CA LYS A 426 -17.64 38.35 22.37
C LYS A 426 -16.44 37.42 22.19
N ILE A 427 -16.05 37.10 20.96
CA ILE A 427 -14.98 36.12 20.63
C ILE A 427 -13.65 36.42 21.34
N ARG A 428 -13.29 37.70 21.50
CA ARG A 428 -12.02 38.09 22.15
C ARG A 428 -12.00 37.85 23.66
N GLY A 429 -13.15 37.92 24.32
CA GLY A 429 -13.29 37.84 25.77
C GLY A 429 -13.43 36.42 26.31
N LEU A 430 -13.50 35.41 25.44
CA LEU A 430 -13.67 34.02 25.84
C LEU A 430 -12.44 33.48 26.57
N ASN A 431 -12.68 32.73 27.65
CA ASN A 431 -11.65 31.95 28.34
C ASN A 431 -11.40 30.60 27.63
N THR A 432 -10.40 29.86 28.10
CA THR A 432 -10.15 28.49 27.63
C THR A 432 -11.38 27.61 27.81
N SER A 433 -11.70 26.80 26.80
CA SER A 433 -12.87 25.93 26.73
C SER A 433 -14.22 26.66 26.69
N GLN A 434 -14.22 27.98 26.49
CA GLN A 434 -15.43 28.74 26.21
C GLN A 434 -15.58 28.99 24.71
N PHE A 435 -16.81 28.85 24.22
CA PHE A 435 -17.15 28.95 22.81
C PHE A 435 -18.42 29.78 22.63
N VAL A 436 -18.47 30.54 21.54
CA VAL A 436 -19.74 30.94 20.95
C VAL A 436 -20.17 29.83 19.99
N PHE A 437 -21.27 29.16 20.33
CA PHE A 437 -21.96 28.22 19.46
C PHE A 437 -22.99 28.97 18.62
N TYR A 438 -23.02 28.70 17.32
CA TYR A 438 -24.05 29.19 16.41
C TYR A 438 -24.55 28.07 15.51
N SER A 439 -25.87 27.99 15.37
CA SER A 439 -26.51 27.25 14.29
C SER A 439 -27.80 27.93 13.85
N PRO A 440 -28.15 27.95 12.56
CA PRO A 440 -29.41 28.55 12.09
C PRO A 440 -30.66 28.00 12.78
N LYS A 441 -30.62 26.74 13.24
CA LYS A 441 -31.76 26.08 13.89
C LYS A 441 -31.87 26.35 15.39
N ILE A 442 -30.78 26.79 16.04
CA ILE A 442 -30.71 26.97 17.50
C ILE A 442 -30.49 28.45 17.88
N GLY A 443 -29.87 29.23 17.00
CA GLY A 443 -29.39 30.58 17.27
C GLY A 443 -28.01 30.60 17.90
N VAL A 444 -27.67 31.74 18.50
CA VAL A 444 -26.38 31.95 19.18
C VAL A 444 -26.48 31.55 20.65
N LYS A 445 -25.51 30.78 21.13
CA LYS A 445 -25.34 30.38 22.53
C LYS A 445 -23.90 30.54 22.95
N MET A 446 -23.65 31.07 24.15
CA MET A 446 -22.34 31.00 24.76
C MET A 446 -22.28 29.75 25.63
N MET A 447 -21.17 29.02 25.57
CA MET A 447 -21.01 27.78 26.30
C MET A 447 -19.59 27.60 26.85
N THR A 448 -19.48 26.76 27.86
CA THR A 448 -18.24 26.14 28.30
C THR A 448 -18.32 24.64 28.08
N THR A 449 -17.27 24.04 27.51
CA THR A 449 -17.21 22.59 27.25
C THR A 449 -17.26 21.80 28.56
N ARG A 450 -17.98 20.67 28.57
CA ARG A 450 -17.92 19.73 29.72
C ARG A 450 -16.54 19.08 29.83
N TRP A 451 -16.22 18.54 31.00
CA TRP A 451 -15.01 17.71 31.15
C TRP A 451 -15.14 16.41 30.32
N LEU A 452 -14.00 15.89 29.87
CA LEU A 452 -13.90 14.69 29.03
C LEU A 452 -14.06 13.41 29.86
N LEU A 453 -14.66 12.39 29.24
CA LEU A 453 -14.73 11.02 29.78
C LEU A 453 -13.45 10.24 29.46
N SER A 454 -12.78 10.60 28.36
CA SER A 454 -11.47 10.10 27.97
C SER A 454 -10.34 10.88 28.62
N TYR A 455 -9.19 10.23 28.82
CA TYR A 455 -8.02 10.86 29.41
C TYR A 455 -7.37 11.85 28.44
N HIS A 456 -7.50 13.14 28.74
CA HIS A 456 -6.88 14.23 27.99
C HIS A 456 -5.40 14.38 28.32
N ARG A 457 -4.56 13.93 27.39
CA ARG A 457 -3.13 14.21 27.35
C ARG A 457 -2.67 14.47 25.91
N GLY A 458 -1.37 14.76 25.74
CA GLY A 458 -0.74 14.91 24.44
C GLY A 458 -0.73 13.61 23.62
N PRO A 459 -0.06 13.64 22.45
CA PRO A 459 -0.09 12.54 21.50
C PRO A 459 0.48 11.24 22.10
N LEU A 460 -0.13 10.11 21.77
CA LEU A 460 0.32 8.81 22.28
C LEU A 460 1.64 8.40 21.66
N VAL A 461 2.47 7.71 22.46
CA VAL A 461 3.70 7.06 22.00
C VAL A 461 3.41 5.68 21.40
N GLU A 462 4.35 5.14 20.63
CA GLU A 462 4.15 3.86 19.91
C GLU A 462 3.73 2.68 20.80
N SER A 463 4.28 2.59 22.02
CA SER A 463 3.90 1.54 22.97
C SER A 463 2.46 1.67 23.46
N GLU A 464 1.96 2.89 23.61
CA GLU A 464 0.57 3.17 23.98
C GLU A 464 -0.38 2.95 22.80
N ILE A 465 0.03 3.33 21.57
CA ILE A 465 -0.70 3.02 20.33
C ILE A 465 -0.84 1.50 20.18
N LYS A 466 0.24 0.75 20.41
CA LYS A 466 0.20 -0.72 20.47
C LYS A 466 -0.75 -1.18 21.58
N LEU A 467 -0.73 -0.61 22.77
CA LEU A 467 -1.62 -1.03 23.85
C LEU A 467 -3.11 -0.86 23.52
N ILE A 468 -3.48 0.18 22.76
CA ILE A 468 -4.87 0.42 22.34
C ILE A 468 -5.24 -0.34 21.06
N THR A 469 -4.26 -0.70 20.21
CA THR A 469 -4.48 -1.28 18.86
C THR A 469 -4.13 -2.77 18.74
N ALA A 470 -3.15 -3.26 19.51
CA ALA A 470 -2.49 -4.56 19.32
C ALA A 470 -3.31 -5.73 19.89
N THR A 471 -4.36 -6.12 19.17
CA THR A 471 -4.92 -7.49 19.22
C THR A 471 -5.70 -7.85 17.94
N VAL A 472 -5.55 -7.13 16.82
CA VAL A 472 -6.06 -7.59 15.52
C VAL A 472 -4.95 -8.42 14.85
N PRO A 473 -5.05 -9.77 14.77
CA PRO A 473 -4.04 -10.57 14.08
C PRO A 473 -4.03 -10.20 12.59
N GLU A 474 -2.85 -10.04 11.97
CA GLU A 474 -2.68 -9.80 10.53
C GLU A 474 -3.43 -10.84 9.68
N GLU A 475 -3.53 -12.08 10.16
CA GLU A 475 -4.29 -13.16 9.53
C GLU A 475 -5.79 -12.86 9.41
N LYS A 476 -6.40 -12.17 10.39
CA LYS A 476 -7.83 -11.77 10.34
C LYS A 476 -8.08 -10.58 9.42
N LEU A 477 -7.08 -9.71 9.25
CA LEU A 477 -7.11 -8.53 8.35
C LEU A 477 -7.15 -8.96 6.88
N ILE A 478 -6.42 -10.02 6.53
CA ILE A 478 -6.33 -10.56 5.16
C ILE A 478 -7.53 -11.49 4.87
N HIS A 479 -7.95 -12.31 5.84
CA HIS A 479 -9.06 -13.26 5.64
C HIS A 479 -10.42 -12.56 5.42
N HIS A 480 -10.69 -11.42 6.07
CA HIS A 480 -11.91 -10.64 5.81
C HIS A 480 -11.92 -9.97 4.43
N ALA A 481 -10.75 -9.55 3.91
CA ALA A 481 -10.63 -8.97 2.58
C ALA A 481 -10.89 -10.01 1.48
N ALA A 482 -10.39 -11.24 1.65
CA ALA A 482 -10.58 -12.35 0.70
C ALA A 482 -12.02 -12.89 0.67
N VAL A 483 -12.68 -13.00 1.84
CA VAL A 483 -14.06 -13.52 1.93
C VAL A 483 -15.07 -12.57 1.28
N LYS A 484 -14.84 -11.25 1.34
CA LYS A 484 -15.75 -10.25 0.74
C LYS A 484 -15.56 -10.11 -0.78
N ALA A 485 -14.34 -10.27 -1.29
CA ALA A 485 -14.07 -10.31 -2.72
C ALA A 485 -14.79 -11.48 -3.43
N ASN A 486 -15.00 -12.61 -2.74
CA ASN A 486 -15.78 -13.73 -3.25
C ASN A 486 -17.31 -13.51 -3.14
N ALA A 487 -17.78 -12.79 -2.11
CA ALA A 487 -19.21 -12.51 -1.93
C ALA A 487 -19.78 -11.53 -2.97
N ASP A 488 -18.98 -10.56 -3.44
CA ASP A 488 -19.39 -9.63 -4.50
C ASP A 488 -19.39 -10.28 -5.92
N ALA A 489 -18.80 -11.47 -6.07
CA ALA A 489 -18.82 -12.24 -7.32
C ALA A 489 -20.08 -13.13 -7.47
N ASP A 490 -20.62 -13.62 -6.36
CA ASP A 490 -21.74 -14.58 -6.34
C ASP A 490 -23.12 -13.95 -6.57
N GLU A 491 -23.28 -12.63 -6.48
CA GLU A 491 -24.58 -11.96 -6.69
C GLU A 491 -25.02 -11.83 -8.17
N THR A 492 -24.29 -12.40 -9.14
CA THR A 492 -24.59 -12.22 -10.58
C THR A 492 -25.06 -13.46 -11.35
N GLN A 493 -25.25 -14.61 -10.70
CA GLN A 493 -25.75 -15.81 -11.39
C GLN A 493 -26.88 -16.50 -10.63
N ASN A 494 -28.09 -15.99 -10.77
CA ASN A 494 -29.29 -16.79 -10.55
C ASN A 494 -30.45 -16.24 -11.36
N GLU A 495 -30.70 -16.83 -12.54
CA GLU A 495 -32.03 -16.85 -13.16
C GLU A 495 -32.10 -17.89 -14.31
N SER A 496 -33.07 -18.81 -14.19
CA SER A 496 -33.72 -19.65 -15.24
C SER A 496 -32.92 -20.85 -15.82
N ALA A 497 -33.47 -22.04 -16.10
CA ALA A 497 -34.83 -22.62 -16.04
C ALA A 497 -34.74 -24.17 -16.09
N GLU A 498 -35.81 -24.85 -15.65
CA GLU A 498 -36.00 -26.31 -15.65
C GLU A 498 -36.53 -26.88 -16.99
N GLY A 499 -36.14 -28.15 -17.28
CA GLY A 499 -36.91 -29.17 -18.02
C GLY A 499 -36.29 -29.64 -19.36
N PRO A 500 -36.57 -30.86 -19.87
CA PRO A 500 -36.95 -32.13 -19.24
C PRO A 500 -35.94 -33.28 -19.50
N GLU A 501 -36.07 -34.37 -18.74
CA GLU A 501 -35.25 -35.59 -18.82
C GLU A 501 -35.38 -36.34 -20.15
N VAL A 502 -34.24 -36.71 -20.73
CA VAL A 502 -34.09 -37.80 -21.71
C VAL A 502 -32.77 -38.51 -21.38
N GLU A 503 -32.83 -39.81 -21.03
CA GLU A 503 -31.64 -40.63 -20.77
C GLU A 503 -30.81 -40.82 -22.05
N PRO A 504 -29.52 -40.43 -22.09
CA PRO A 504 -28.59 -40.89 -23.11
C PRO A 504 -27.78 -42.08 -22.59
N HIS A 505 -27.61 -43.07 -23.44
CA HIS A 505 -26.73 -44.22 -23.22
C HIS A 505 -25.35 -43.77 -22.76
N THR A 506 -24.90 -44.34 -21.64
CA THR A 506 -23.66 -43.99 -20.94
C THR A 506 -22.43 -44.18 -21.83
N LYS A 507 -21.61 -43.12 -21.97
CA LYS A 507 -20.14 -43.27 -22.00
C LYS A 507 -19.78 -44.17 -20.82
N GLY A 508 -19.08 -45.28 -21.05
CA GLY A 508 -18.69 -46.20 -19.97
C GLY A 508 -17.84 -45.47 -18.92
N HIS A 509 -18.46 -45.02 -17.84
CA HIS A 509 -17.78 -44.57 -16.64
C HIS A 509 -17.69 -45.74 -15.66
N ILE A 510 -16.46 -46.08 -15.30
CA ILE A 510 -16.10 -46.94 -14.18
C ILE A 510 -16.54 -46.25 -12.89
N ALA A 511 -17.26 -46.99 -12.03
CA ALA A 511 -17.58 -46.53 -10.69
C ALA A 511 -16.31 -46.53 -9.81
N PHE A 512 -16.00 -45.41 -9.16
CA PHE A 512 -14.95 -45.35 -8.15
C PHE A 512 -15.50 -45.90 -6.80
N PRO A 513 -14.77 -46.77 -6.10
CA PRO A 513 -15.08 -47.05 -4.70
C PRO A 513 -14.91 -45.78 -3.85
N GLU A 514 -15.78 -45.59 -2.87
CA GLU A 514 -15.56 -44.62 -1.78
C GLU A 514 -14.25 -44.96 -1.07
N PHE A 515 -13.29 -44.03 -1.08
CA PHE A 515 -12.03 -44.19 -0.35
C PHE A 515 -12.00 -43.39 0.95
N VAL A 516 -11.48 -44.10 1.94
CA VAL A 516 -11.47 -43.90 3.40
C VAL A 516 -10.71 -42.65 3.84
N GLU A 517 -11.22 -42.03 4.93
CA GLU A 517 -10.60 -40.92 5.67
C GLU A 517 -9.11 -41.16 5.99
N LEU A 518 -8.32 -40.09 5.88
CA LEU A 518 -6.95 -40.04 6.35
C LEU A 518 -6.94 -40.23 7.87
N ASN A 519 -6.36 -41.34 8.34
CA ASN A 519 -5.99 -41.47 9.76
C ASN A 519 -4.81 -40.52 10.03
N PRO A 520 -4.93 -39.51 10.89
CA PRO A 520 -3.79 -38.74 11.33
C PRO A 520 -2.90 -39.65 12.20
N LEU A 521 -1.65 -39.85 11.79
CA LEU A 521 -0.62 -40.28 12.72
C LEU A 521 -0.51 -39.21 13.81
N ASP A 522 -0.44 -39.63 15.08
CA ASP A 522 -0.38 -38.77 16.26
C ASP A 522 0.72 -37.69 16.10
N PRO A 523 0.35 -36.41 15.89
CA PRO A 523 1.29 -35.33 15.61
C PRO A 523 2.26 -35.06 16.77
N ASN A 524 1.89 -35.42 18.00
CA ASN A 524 2.66 -35.09 19.20
C ASN A 524 3.92 -35.95 19.33
N ALA A 525 3.93 -37.18 18.82
CA ALA A 525 5.09 -38.07 18.90
C ALA A 525 6.26 -37.65 17.98
N ILE A 526 6.03 -36.77 16.99
CA ILE A 526 7.02 -36.36 15.98
C ILE A 526 7.81 -35.11 16.41
N LEU A 527 7.20 -34.23 17.20
CA LEU A 527 7.83 -33.00 17.69
C LEU A 527 8.64 -33.21 18.98
N GLU A 528 8.36 -34.26 19.75
CA GLU A 528 9.13 -34.60 20.97
C GLU A 528 10.61 -34.90 20.70
N GLY A 529 10.98 -35.28 19.46
CA GLY A 529 12.38 -35.50 19.06
C GLY A 529 13.14 -34.23 18.64
N ILE A 530 12.42 -33.16 18.29
CA ILE A 530 12.99 -31.85 17.93
C ILE A 530 12.84 -30.98 19.16
N GLY A 531 13.74 -31.16 20.15
CA GLY A 531 13.60 -30.58 21.49
C GLY A 531 13.07 -29.13 21.50
N GLU A 532 12.12 -28.87 22.40
CA GLU A 532 11.42 -27.58 22.57
C GLU A 532 12.37 -26.38 22.78
N GLU A 533 13.63 -26.64 23.13
CA GLU A 533 14.66 -25.63 23.27
C GLU A 533 15.39 -25.35 21.93
N LYS A 534 14.97 -24.27 21.25
CA LYS A 534 15.68 -23.51 20.19
C LYS A 534 15.33 -23.80 18.72
N ALA A 535 14.05 -23.76 18.35
CA ALA A 535 13.63 -23.67 16.94
C ALA A 535 13.40 -22.23 16.43
N THR A 536 14.10 -21.22 16.97
CA THR A 536 14.19 -19.88 16.36
C THR A 536 15.52 -19.72 15.65
N LEU A 537 15.50 -19.59 14.32
CA LEU A 537 16.65 -19.05 13.58
C LEU A 537 16.88 -17.61 14.04
N LYS A 538 18.06 -17.32 14.59
CA LYS A 538 18.51 -15.95 14.87
C LYS A 538 19.74 -15.65 14.02
N GLY A 539 19.83 -14.44 13.48
CA GLY A 539 21.00 -13.97 12.73
C GLY A 539 20.96 -14.39 11.26
N TYR A 540 22.01 -15.04 10.75
CA TYR A 540 22.17 -15.26 9.31
C TYR A 540 21.10 -16.18 8.69
N GLY A 541 20.63 -17.21 9.41
CA GLY A 541 19.56 -18.06 8.90
C GLY A 541 18.23 -17.31 8.74
N GLU A 542 17.96 -16.29 9.57
CA GLU A 542 16.79 -15.40 9.46
C GLU A 542 16.92 -14.48 8.23
N LYS A 543 18.09 -13.86 8.05
CA LYS A 543 18.43 -13.01 6.88
C LYS A 543 18.28 -13.78 5.55
N PHE A 544 18.66 -15.05 5.51
CA PHE A 544 18.69 -15.83 4.27
C PHE A 544 17.43 -16.67 4.00
N LEU A 545 16.71 -17.11 5.04
CA LEU A 545 15.54 -17.98 4.88
C LEU A 545 14.20 -17.27 5.09
N GLY A 546 14.16 -16.12 5.77
CA GLY A 546 12.97 -15.25 5.84
C GLY A 546 11.81 -15.73 6.70
N PHE A 547 11.99 -16.74 7.57
CA PHE A 547 10.92 -17.28 8.42
C PHE A 547 11.40 -17.54 9.87
N HIS A 548 10.51 -17.34 10.85
CA HIS A 548 10.85 -17.39 12.27
C HIS A 548 10.42 -18.69 13.00
N THR A 549 9.53 -19.50 12.43
CA THR A 549 8.94 -20.67 13.10
C THR A 549 8.70 -21.83 12.14
N ILE A 550 8.88 -23.06 12.62
CA ILE A 550 8.54 -24.30 11.90
C ILE A 550 7.00 -24.40 11.81
N PRO A 551 6.39 -24.63 10.63
CA PRO A 551 4.95 -24.86 10.47
C PRO A 551 4.47 -26.06 11.28
N LYS A 552 3.19 -26.09 11.69
CA LYS A 552 2.62 -27.27 12.34
C LYS A 552 2.53 -28.43 11.36
N VAL A 553 2.60 -29.67 11.86
CA VAL A 553 2.60 -30.88 11.01
C VAL A 553 1.33 -31.01 10.16
N GLU A 554 0.20 -30.58 10.71
CA GLU A 554 -1.11 -30.48 10.03
C GLU A 554 -1.05 -29.57 8.78
N ASP A 555 -0.16 -28.57 8.80
CA ASP A 555 0.07 -27.62 7.70
C ASP A 555 1.10 -28.13 6.68
N LEU A 556 1.75 -29.28 6.87
CA LEU A 556 2.80 -29.79 5.95
C LEU A 556 2.24 -30.57 4.75
N VAL A 557 1.00 -31.07 4.82
CA VAL A 557 0.37 -31.87 3.75
C VAL A 557 -0.14 -31.00 2.59
N SER A 558 -0.73 -29.85 2.90
CA SER A 558 -1.25 -28.92 1.88
C SER A 558 -0.13 -28.36 0.95
N PRO A 559 1.03 -27.92 1.47
CA PRO A 559 2.20 -27.53 0.66
C PRO A 559 2.76 -28.67 -0.21
N LEU A 560 2.71 -29.92 0.26
CA LEU A 560 3.13 -31.09 -0.52
C LEU A 560 2.25 -31.31 -1.77
N VAL A 561 0.92 -31.19 -1.59
CA VAL A 561 -0.05 -31.28 -2.68
C VAL A 561 0.11 -30.14 -3.70
N HIS A 562 0.27 -28.91 -3.20
CA HIS A 562 0.53 -27.73 -4.03
C HIS A 562 1.84 -27.89 -4.83
N ARG A 563 2.91 -28.39 -4.18
CA ARG A 563 4.24 -28.50 -4.80
C ARG A 563 4.33 -29.60 -5.87
N LEU A 564 3.58 -30.68 -5.72
CA LEU A 564 3.44 -31.72 -6.75
C LEU A 564 2.43 -31.33 -7.85
N CYS A 565 1.83 -30.14 -7.77
CA CYS A 565 0.77 -29.65 -8.67
C CYS A 565 -0.40 -30.64 -8.78
N LEU A 566 -0.81 -31.27 -7.67
CA LEU A 566 -1.82 -32.33 -7.67
C LEU A 566 -3.24 -31.84 -7.35
N GLU A 567 -3.43 -30.55 -7.10
CA GLU A 567 -4.70 -29.97 -6.63
C GLU A 567 -5.87 -30.27 -7.56
N ASP A 568 -5.70 -30.02 -8.86
CA ASP A 568 -6.76 -30.23 -9.85
C ASP A 568 -7.01 -31.73 -10.12
N VAL A 569 -5.97 -32.57 -9.95
CA VAL A 569 -6.08 -34.03 -10.10
C VAL A 569 -6.77 -34.67 -8.88
N LEU A 570 -6.52 -34.15 -7.69
CA LEU A 570 -7.18 -34.54 -6.44
C LEU A 570 -8.66 -34.12 -6.43
N LYS A 571 -8.98 -32.92 -6.91
CA LYS A 571 -10.39 -32.47 -7.09
C LYS A 571 -11.17 -33.40 -8.01
N GLN A 572 -10.52 -33.94 -9.04
CA GLN A 572 -11.11 -34.91 -9.96
C GLN A 572 -11.15 -36.35 -9.39
N LYS A 573 -10.70 -36.57 -8.14
CA LYS A 573 -10.58 -37.88 -7.47
C LYS A 573 -9.75 -38.93 -8.23
N LYS A 574 -8.83 -38.50 -9.11
CA LYS A 574 -8.04 -39.41 -9.96
C LYS A 574 -6.84 -40.03 -9.24
N ILE A 575 -6.30 -39.32 -8.25
CA ILE A 575 -5.14 -39.75 -7.47
C ILE A 575 -5.46 -39.57 -5.99
N SER A 576 -4.99 -40.46 -5.13
CA SER A 576 -4.94 -40.27 -3.67
C SER A 576 -3.49 -40.14 -3.19
N VAL A 577 -3.23 -39.26 -2.24
CA VAL A 577 -1.91 -39.04 -1.65
C VAL A 577 -1.99 -39.34 -0.16
N SER A 578 -1.04 -40.13 0.35
CA SER A 578 -0.94 -40.46 1.78
C SER A 578 0.52 -40.39 2.23
N VAL A 579 0.77 -39.83 3.41
CA VAL A 579 2.12 -39.77 3.99
C VAL A 579 2.36 -41.06 4.77
N LYS A 580 3.36 -41.84 4.37
CA LYS A 580 3.72 -43.13 4.97
C LYS A 580 4.74 -42.99 6.10
N ASN A 581 5.70 -42.08 5.95
CA ASN A 581 6.72 -41.84 6.96
C ASN A 581 7.31 -40.43 6.84
N ILE A 582 7.85 -39.90 7.95
CA ILE A 582 8.56 -38.62 8.02
C ILE A 582 9.84 -38.85 8.83
N LEU A 583 10.99 -38.54 8.24
CA LEU A 583 12.31 -38.67 8.86
C LEU A 583 12.95 -37.29 9.00
N PRO A 584 12.84 -36.61 10.16
CA PRO A 584 13.48 -35.32 10.40
C PRO A 584 14.99 -35.47 10.61
N TYR A 585 15.77 -34.49 10.16
CA TYR A 585 17.22 -34.40 10.37
C TYR A 585 17.69 -32.95 10.20
N TYR A 586 18.91 -32.62 10.65
CA TYR A 586 19.52 -31.30 10.41
C TYR A 586 20.48 -31.35 9.22
N ALA A 587 20.37 -30.37 8.32
CA ALA A 587 21.23 -30.24 7.15
C ALA A 587 22.25 -29.11 7.32
N PRO A 588 23.50 -29.34 6.91
CA PRO A 588 24.54 -28.34 7.01
C PRO A 588 24.53 -27.29 5.90
N MET A 589 24.45 -26.00 6.26
CA MET A 589 24.48 -24.87 5.32
C MET A 589 25.68 -23.96 5.55
N LEU A 590 26.30 -23.46 4.47
CA LEU A 590 27.33 -22.42 4.49
C LEU A 590 26.76 -21.14 3.88
N ALA A 591 26.47 -20.13 4.70
CA ALA A 591 26.22 -18.77 4.24
C ALA A 591 27.56 -18.04 4.03
N TYR A 592 27.69 -17.32 2.93
CA TYR A 592 28.85 -16.48 2.68
C TYR A 592 28.47 -15.19 1.94
N SER A 593 29.24 -14.13 2.20
CA SER A 593 29.18 -12.85 1.51
C SER A 593 30.53 -12.52 0.92
N VAL A 594 30.51 -12.02 -0.31
CA VAL A 594 31.70 -11.65 -1.09
C VAL A 594 31.49 -10.26 -1.64
N HIS A 595 32.42 -9.36 -1.36
CA HIS A 595 32.50 -8.05 -2.01
C HIS A 595 33.42 -8.14 -3.22
N VAL A 596 32.95 -7.70 -4.37
CA VAL A 596 33.76 -7.61 -5.59
C VAL A 596 33.97 -6.14 -5.93
N SER A 597 35.24 -5.70 -5.96
CA SER A 597 35.64 -4.32 -6.26
C SER A 597 36.64 -4.31 -7.42
N ILE A 598 36.21 -3.84 -8.57
CA ILE A 598 37.02 -3.75 -9.80
C ILE A 598 37.37 -2.28 -10.06
N LYS A 599 38.68 -1.97 -10.11
CA LYS A 599 39.20 -0.62 -10.35
C LYS A 599 40.11 -0.63 -11.58
N GLU A 600 39.62 -0.10 -12.69
CA GLU A 600 40.34 -0.10 -13.96
C GLU A 600 40.24 1.26 -14.66
N SER A 601 41.21 1.57 -15.52
CA SER A 601 41.20 2.78 -16.33
C SER A 601 40.93 2.46 -17.79
N ILE A 602 39.94 3.14 -18.39
CA ILE A 602 39.60 2.97 -19.80
C ILE A 602 40.22 4.11 -20.61
N LYS A 603 40.92 3.74 -21.69
CA LYS A 603 41.58 4.68 -22.60
C LYS A 603 40.58 5.29 -23.58
N ARG A 604 40.59 6.63 -23.70
CA ARG A 604 39.83 7.30 -24.76
C ARG A 604 40.57 8.54 -25.27
N GLY A 605 41.14 8.41 -26.47
CA GLY A 605 42.07 9.42 -27.00
C GLY A 605 43.35 9.47 -26.16
N GLU A 606 43.75 10.66 -25.70
CA GLU A 606 44.94 10.87 -24.87
C GLU A 606 44.68 10.84 -23.34
N LYS A 607 43.44 10.57 -22.91
CA LYS A 607 43.07 10.59 -21.49
C LYS A 607 42.64 9.22 -20.98
N ASP A 608 43.16 8.85 -19.82
CA ASP A 608 42.73 7.70 -19.05
C ASP A 608 41.55 8.09 -18.14
N VAL A 609 40.45 7.35 -18.24
CA VAL A 609 39.25 7.56 -17.40
C VAL A 609 39.19 6.45 -16.36
N PRO A 610 39.41 6.76 -15.06
CA PRO A 610 39.31 5.76 -14.00
C PRO A 610 37.84 5.41 -13.75
N LEU A 611 37.54 4.12 -13.65
CA LEU A 611 36.23 3.57 -13.32
C LEU A 611 36.35 2.56 -12.19
N GLN A 612 35.34 2.57 -11.32
CA GLN A 612 35.22 1.61 -10.23
C GLN A 612 33.81 1.02 -10.25
N VAL A 613 33.74 -0.32 -10.22
CA VAL A 613 32.49 -1.08 -10.13
C VAL A 613 32.58 -1.96 -8.89
N ASP A 614 31.63 -1.78 -7.98
CA ASP A 614 31.55 -2.51 -6.72
C ASP A 614 30.20 -3.25 -6.65
N TYR A 615 30.20 -4.50 -6.20
CA TYR A 615 28.98 -5.27 -5.94
C TYR A 615 29.20 -6.40 -4.93
N ASP A 616 28.13 -6.77 -4.23
CA ASP A 616 28.15 -7.86 -3.24
C ASP A 616 27.43 -9.11 -3.76
N ILE A 617 28.00 -10.28 -3.46
CA ILE A 617 27.42 -11.59 -3.73
C ILE A 617 27.17 -12.27 -2.38
N GLU A 618 25.89 -12.45 -2.04
CA GLU A 618 25.46 -13.18 -0.86
C GLU A 618 24.76 -14.49 -1.25
N ARG A 619 25.22 -15.62 -0.70
CA ARG A 619 24.79 -16.97 -1.11
C ARG A 619 24.80 -17.96 0.06
N VAL A 620 24.03 -19.05 -0.08
CA VAL A 620 23.95 -20.15 0.91
C VAL A 620 24.12 -21.52 0.24
N LEU A 621 25.25 -22.19 0.50
CA LEU A 621 25.59 -23.49 -0.07
C LEU A 621 25.12 -24.64 0.83
N ASP A 622 24.51 -25.67 0.24
CA ASP A 622 24.17 -26.92 0.93
C ASP A 622 25.36 -27.88 0.93
N LEU A 623 25.98 -28.08 2.10
CA LEU A 623 27.21 -28.86 2.22
C LEU A 623 27.00 -30.36 2.06
N ARG A 624 25.75 -30.85 1.96
CA ARG A 624 25.44 -32.28 1.74
C ARG A 624 25.70 -32.74 0.32
N ARG A 625 25.76 -31.82 -0.65
CA ARG A 625 25.94 -32.12 -2.07
C ARG A 625 27.42 -32.15 -2.49
N GLY A 626 28.30 -32.58 -1.58
CA GLY A 626 29.76 -32.48 -1.65
C GLY A 626 30.50 -33.12 -2.83
N ASN A 627 29.81 -33.49 -3.93
CA ASN A 627 30.45 -33.89 -5.18
C ASN A 627 30.87 -32.69 -6.06
N GLU A 628 30.40 -31.47 -5.76
CA GLU A 628 30.64 -30.28 -6.59
C GLU A 628 31.76 -29.37 -6.07
N VAL A 629 32.20 -29.55 -4.82
CA VAL A 629 33.29 -28.79 -4.19
C VAL A 629 34.17 -29.77 -3.41
N ASP A 630 35.38 -30.01 -3.91
CA ASP A 630 36.37 -30.82 -3.20
C ASP A 630 37.00 -29.98 -2.07
N PHE A 631 36.57 -30.24 -0.84
CA PHE A 631 37.08 -29.58 0.36
C PHE A 631 38.38 -30.20 0.91
N GLY A 632 38.94 -31.21 0.24
CA GLY A 632 40.17 -31.90 0.65
C GLY A 632 40.02 -32.77 1.91
N ALA A 633 38.79 -33.04 2.36
CA ALA A 633 38.51 -33.88 3.51
C ALA A 633 38.47 -35.36 3.10
N GLU A 634 39.15 -36.25 3.83
CA GLU A 634 38.95 -37.69 3.68
C GLU A 634 37.48 -38.00 4.01
N ALA A 635 36.77 -38.62 3.07
CA ALA A 635 35.41 -39.07 3.31
C ALA A 635 35.46 -40.12 4.43
N ALA A 636 34.99 -39.76 5.62
CA ALA A 636 34.82 -40.72 6.69
C ALA A 636 33.68 -41.68 6.29
N GLU A 637 34.05 -42.91 5.91
CA GLU A 637 33.13 -44.03 5.99
C GLU A 637 32.78 -44.23 7.47
N ASP A 638 31.49 -44.43 7.76
CA ASP A 638 30.93 -44.69 9.11
C ASP A 638 30.54 -43.50 10.01
N VAL A 639 30.17 -42.35 9.45
CA VAL A 639 29.46 -41.31 10.23
C VAL A 639 27.97 -41.29 9.90
N HIS A 640 27.19 -42.01 10.72
CA HIS A 640 25.73 -42.04 10.74
C HIS A 640 25.16 -40.72 11.36
N PRO A 641 23.87 -40.33 11.17
CA PRO A 641 23.26 -38.98 11.40
C PRO A 641 23.35 -38.35 12.82
N TRP A 642 24.21 -38.89 13.67
CA TRP A 642 24.37 -38.64 15.10
C TRP A 642 25.64 -37.86 15.46
N SER A 643 26.35 -37.24 14.51
CA SER A 643 27.59 -36.51 14.79
C SER A 643 27.37 -35.09 15.38
N LEU A 644 26.75 -35.08 16.57
CA LEU A 644 26.91 -34.19 17.76
C LEU A 644 25.66 -33.42 18.23
N PRO A 645 25.43 -33.28 19.54
CA PRO A 645 25.33 -34.32 20.57
C PRO A 645 24.00 -34.20 21.34
N VAL A 646 23.25 -35.30 21.50
CA VAL A 646 22.27 -35.41 22.59
C VAL A 646 22.51 -36.73 23.30
N LYS A 647 22.90 -36.63 24.57
CA LYS A 647 22.98 -37.78 25.46
C LYS A 647 21.63 -38.49 25.41
N HIS A 648 21.68 -39.80 25.15
CA HIS A 648 20.55 -40.71 25.01
C HIS A 648 19.90 -40.66 23.62
N GLN A 649 20.15 -41.70 22.82
CA GLN A 649 19.12 -42.69 22.47
C GLN A 649 19.73 -43.77 21.56
N LYS A 650 19.24 -45.01 21.68
CA LYS A 650 19.69 -46.18 20.91
C LYS A 650 18.57 -46.58 19.96
N LEU A 651 18.83 -46.69 18.65
CA LEU A 651 17.94 -47.37 17.69
C LEU A 651 18.74 -48.15 16.64
N GLY A 652 18.11 -49.22 16.12
CA GLY A 652 18.74 -50.41 15.54
C GLY A 652 18.98 -50.43 14.00
N PRO A 653 19.12 -51.62 13.38
CA PRO A 653 20.28 -51.94 12.53
C PRO A 653 20.17 -51.63 11.02
N ASP A 654 19.09 -51.00 10.55
CA ASP A 654 18.69 -51.11 9.13
C ASP A 654 18.67 -49.80 8.34
N SER A 655 19.78 -49.07 8.36
CA SER A 655 19.97 -47.84 7.58
C SER A 655 21.18 -47.98 6.68
N ARG A 656 20.96 -48.44 5.46
CA ARG A 656 21.98 -48.47 4.42
C ARG A 656 22.03 -47.11 3.71
N ILE A 657 23.24 -46.52 3.70
CA ILE A 657 23.77 -45.44 2.84
C ILE A 657 23.45 -43.99 3.26
N THR A 658 24.47 -43.32 3.84
CA THR A 658 24.92 -41.97 3.44
C THR A 658 26.33 -41.68 4.01
N ARG A 659 27.27 -41.25 3.14
CA ARG A 659 28.59 -40.69 3.50
C ARG A 659 28.42 -39.19 3.82
N TYR A 660 29.07 -38.67 4.85
CA TYR A 660 29.00 -37.25 5.24
C TYR A 660 30.39 -36.61 5.35
N LEU A 661 30.47 -35.31 5.08
CA LEU A 661 31.68 -34.49 5.12
C LEU A 661 32.11 -34.22 6.58
N ASP A 662 33.36 -34.54 6.93
CA ASP A 662 33.97 -34.07 8.18
C ASP A 662 34.39 -32.60 8.04
N ILE A 663 33.62 -31.73 8.68
CA ILE A 663 33.74 -30.28 8.59
C ILE A 663 34.99 -29.78 9.34
N SER A 664 35.53 -30.59 10.25
CA SER A 664 36.69 -30.20 11.07
C SER A 664 38.00 -30.10 10.27
N ASN A 665 38.04 -30.67 9.05
CA ASN A 665 39.20 -30.69 8.16
C ASN A 665 39.00 -29.94 6.83
N ILE A 666 37.99 -29.05 6.72
CA ILE A 666 37.73 -28.32 5.47
C ILE A 666 38.86 -27.35 5.12
N ASN A 667 39.47 -27.52 3.95
CA ASN A 667 40.43 -26.57 3.40
C ASN A 667 39.72 -25.38 2.73
N LEU A 668 39.41 -24.36 3.52
CA LEU A 668 38.68 -23.16 3.07
C LEU A 668 39.36 -22.41 1.91
N LYS A 669 40.69 -22.52 1.78
CA LYS A 669 41.44 -21.83 0.71
C LYS A 669 41.14 -22.41 -0.67
N GLN A 670 40.91 -23.73 -0.76
CA GLN A 670 40.54 -24.40 -2.01
C GLN A 670 39.12 -24.01 -2.47
N PHE A 671 38.20 -23.81 -1.51
CA PHE A 671 36.86 -23.29 -1.76
C PHE A 671 36.88 -21.85 -2.31
N GLU A 672 37.74 -20.98 -1.77
CA GLU A 672 37.91 -19.61 -2.27
C GLU A 672 38.41 -19.58 -3.72
N ASP A 673 39.36 -20.45 -4.07
CA ASP A 673 39.92 -20.55 -5.42
C ASP A 673 38.87 -21.02 -6.44
N GLN A 674 38.05 -22.00 -6.07
CA GLN A 674 36.95 -22.49 -6.90
C GLN A 674 35.85 -21.45 -7.05
N LEU A 675 35.50 -20.73 -5.98
CA LEU A 675 34.47 -19.69 -6.03
C LEU A 675 34.92 -18.48 -6.87
N ALA A 676 36.18 -18.06 -6.74
CA ALA A 676 36.75 -17.00 -7.57
C ALA A 676 36.71 -17.38 -9.06
N THR A 677 37.01 -18.65 -9.38
CA THR A 677 36.89 -19.20 -10.74
C THR A 677 35.44 -19.16 -11.24
N TYR A 678 34.48 -19.54 -10.39
CA TYR A 678 33.06 -19.51 -10.72
C TYR A 678 32.52 -18.10 -10.96
N ILE A 679 32.86 -17.14 -10.10
CA ILE A 679 32.47 -15.72 -10.24
C ILE A 679 33.06 -15.13 -11.52
N ASN A 680 34.31 -15.49 -11.85
CA ASN A 680 34.95 -15.07 -13.09
C ASN A 680 34.22 -15.62 -14.33
N GLN A 681 33.75 -16.88 -14.30
CA GLN A 681 33.06 -17.52 -15.43
C GLN A 681 31.58 -17.15 -15.55
N THR A 682 30.96 -16.66 -14.47
CA THR A 682 29.51 -16.43 -14.38
C THR A 682 29.23 -14.98 -13.96
N PRO A 683 29.27 -14.02 -14.88
CA PRO A 683 29.03 -12.62 -14.55
C PRO A 683 27.60 -12.42 -14.01
N PRO A 684 27.38 -11.47 -13.08
CA PRO A 684 26.03 -11.14 -12.61
C PRO A 684 25.13 -10.72 -13.76
N GLY A 685 23.86 -11.15 -13.75
CA GLY A 685 22.90 -10.79 -14.80
C GLY A 685 22.71 -9.27 -15.00
N ASP A 686 22.99 -8.48 -13.97
CA ASP A 686 22.87 -7.01 -13.98
C ASP A 686 24.20 -6.26 -14.17
N ILE A 687 25.30 -6.94 -14.52
CA ILE A 687 26.64 -6.33 -14.59
C ILE A 687 26.72 -5.15 -15.57
N GLU A 688 26.01 -5.21 -16.71
CA GLU A 688 25.93 -4.12 -17.70
C GLU A 688 25.34 -2.84 -17.09
N ARG A 689 24.32 -3.01 -16.23
CA ARG A 689 23.67 -1.91 -15.51
C ARG A 689 24.63 -1.30 -14.49
N LEU A 690 25.41 -2.12 -13.79
CA LEU A 690 26.40 -1.65 -12.81
C LEU A 690 27.52 -0.84 -13.46
N ILE A 691 28.03 -1.29 -14.62
CA ILE A 691 29.00 -0.53 -15.43
C ILE A 691 28.41 0.82 -15.87
N THR A 692 27.16 0.82 -16.32
CA THR A 692 26.45 2.04 -16.73
C THR A 692 26.34 3.04 -15.58
N ILE A 693 25.99 2.56 -14.38
CA ILE A 693 25.92 3.38 -13.17
C ILE A 693 27.29 3.97 -12.82
N ALA A 694 28.37 3.21 -12.95
CA ALA A 694 29.73 3.69 -12.71
C ALA A 694 30.12 4.81 -13.69
N ILE A 695 29.81 4.67 -14.98
CA ILE A 695 30.04 5.71 -16.00
C ILE A 695 29.29 7.00 -15.64
N GLU A 696 28.02 6.91 -15.25
CA GLU A 696 27.23 8.07 -14.85
C GLU A 696 27.78 8.76 -13.59
N LYS A 697 28.23 7.98 -12.61
CA LYS A 697 28.78 8.50 -11.35
C LYS A 697 30.08 9.27 -11.60
N THR A 698 30.96 8.73 -12.45
CA THR A 698 32.20 9.42 -12.85
C THR A 698 31.89 10.69 -13.65
N ALA A 699 30.89 10.66 -14.54
CA ALA A 699 30.45 11.84 -15.29
C ALA A 699 29.91 12.96 -14.38
N LYS A 700 29.09 12.61 -13.38
CA LYS A 700 28.56 13.57 -12.39
C LYS A 700 29.67 14.20 -11.56
N THR A 701 30.65 13.41 -11.14
CA THR A 701 31.77 13.88 -10.31
C THR A 701 32.65 14.87 -11.07
N GLN A 702 32.92 14.63 -12.36
CA GLN A 702 33.64 15.59 -13.21
C GLN A 702 32.86 16.90 -13.41
N ARG A 703 31.54 16.83 -13.65
CA ARG A 703 30.68 18.02 -13.78
C ARG A 703 30.63 18.87 -12.50
N ALA A 704 30.51 18.22 -11.34
CA ALA A 704 30.49 18.90 -10.04
C ALA A 704 31.81 19.63 -9.74
N GLY A 705 32.95 19.08 -10.17
CA GLY A 705 34.26 19.72 -10.03
C GLY A 705 34.38 21.03 -10.81
N GLU A 706 33.82 21.10 -12.02
CA GLU A 706 33.87 22.28 -12.90
C GLU A 706 32.86 23.36 -12.46
N GLU A 707 31.64 22.98 -12.08
CA GLU A 707 30.61 23.92 -11.58
C GLU A 707 31.00 24.63 -10.28
N SER A 708 31.83 23.99 -9.44
CA SER A 708 32.32 24.56 -8.18
C SER A 708 33.18 25.81 -8.36
N LYS A 709 33.81 26.01 -9.52
CA LYS A 709 34.75 27.13 -9.78
C LYS A 709 34.06 28.40 -10.28
N ILE A 710 32.89 28.29 -10.94
CA ILE A 710 32.19 29.42 -11.57
C ILE A 710 31.03 29.93 -10.71
N SER A 711 30.33 29.02 -10.00
CA SER A 711 29.16 29.36 -9.18
C SER A 711 29.43 30.42 -8.09
N PRO A 712 30.59 30.44 -7.38
CA PRO A 712 30.88 31.50 -6.40
C PRO A 712 31.06 32.89 -7.03
N LYS A 713 31.60 32.97 -8.26
CA LYS A 713 31.83 34.24 -8.96
C LYS A 713 30.53 34.87 -9.45
N ILE A 714 29.60 34.04 -9.94
CA ILE A 714 28.25 34.48 -10.33
C ILE A 714 27.53 35.04 -9.10
N LYS A 715 27.51 34.28 -7.99
CA LYS A 715 26.86 34.72 -6.75
C LYS A 715 27.42 36.05 -6.22
N ALA A 716 28.74 36.21 -6.19
CA ALA A 716 29.37 37.45 -5.74
C ALA A 716 29.07 38.66 -6.64
N MET A 717 28.82 38.47 -7.94
CA MET A 717 28.38 39.54 -8.85
C MET A 717 26.89 39.83 -8.71
N GLN A 718 26.05 38.80 -8.53
CA GLN A 718 24.61 38.96 -8.27
C GLN A 718 24.39 39.84 -7.03
N ASP A 719 25.11 39.55 -5.94
CA ASP A 719 25.00 40.31 -4.69
C ASP A 719 25.37 41.81 -4.89
N LYS A 720 26.31 42.11 -5.77
CA LYS A 720 26.67 43.49 -6.12
C LYS A 720 25.61 44.16 -6.99
N PHE A 721 25.02 43.41 -7.93
CA PHE A 721 23.95 43.87 -8.80
C PHE A 721 22.70 44.24 -7.99
N ASP A 722 22.31 43.38 -7.05
CA ASP A 722 21.17 43.60 -6.17
C ASP A 722 21.38 44.81 -5.25
N LYS A 723 22.60 44.99 -4.72
CA LYS A 723 22.96 46.20 -3.96
C LYS A 723 22.84 47.48 -4.78
N ALA A 724 23.27 47.47 -6.04
CA ALA A 724 23.13 48.62 -6.92
C ALA A 724 21.66 48.95 -7.19
N LYS A 725 20.82 47.93 -7.41
CA LYS A 725 19.36 48.08 -7.62
C LYS A 725 18.66 48.66 -6.39
N ALA A 726 18.95 48.12 -5.19
CA ALA A 726 18.40 48.64 -3.93
C ALA A 726 18.82 50.09 -3.67
N THR A 727 20.05 50.47 -4.05
CA THR A 727 20.54 51.86 -3.92
C THR A 727 19.76 52.82 -4.81
N ILE A 728 19.45 52.41 -6.05
CA ILE A 728 18.63 53.20 -6.98
C ILE A 728 17.24 53.40 -6.40
N GLU A 729 16.60 52.31 -5.95
CA GLU A 729 15.24 52.34 -5.42
C GLU A 729 15.12 53.28 -4.20
N LEU A 730 16.02 53.13 -3.23
CA LEU A 730 16.04 53.98 -2.03
C LEU A 730 16.29 55.47 -2.35
N ALA A 731 17.18 55.76 -3.32
CA ALA A 731 17.47 57.14 -3.72
C ALA A 731 16.29 57.76 -4.48
N THR A 732 15.59 56.98 -5.31
CA THR A 732 14.38 57.42 -6.04
C THR A 732 13.22 57.73 -5.09
N ILE A 733 13.00 56.91 -4.06
CA ILE A 733 11.98 57.19 -3.03
C ILE A 733 12.28 58.51 -2.31
N LYS A 734 13.52 58.71 -1.86
CA LYS A 734 13.94 59.97 -1.22
C LYS A 734 13.80 61.18 -2.15
N LEU A 735 14.04 61.00 -3.43
CA LEU A 735 13.84 62.04 -4.44
C LEU A 735 12.36 62.47 -4.53
N GLN A 736 11.44 61.50 -4.47
CA GLN A 736 10.02 61.78 -4.47
C GLN A 736 9.59 62.55 -3.21
N GLU A 737 10.05 62.13 -2.03
CA GLU A 737 9.78 62.83 -0.76
C GLU A 737 10.29 64.28 -0.79
N LEU A 738 11.51 64.50 -1.32
CA LEU A 738 12.10 65.83 -1.42
C LEU A 738 11.35 66.73 -2.42
N ARG A 739 10.85 66.17 -3.53
CA ARG A 739 10.01 66.90 -4.51
C ARG A 739 8.68 67.33 -3.91
N GLU A 740 8.05 66.47 -3.12
CA GLU A 740 6.81 66.81 -2.40
C GLU A 740 7.06 67.89 -1.34
N ARG A 741 8.19 67.80 -0.62
CA ARG A 741 8.61 68.82 0.34
C ARG A 741 8.89 70.16 -0.34
N GLU A 742 9.56 70.17 -1.48
CA GLU A 742 9.81 71.39 -2.27
C GLU A 742 8.49 72.06 -2.67
N LYS A 743 7.54 71.28 -3.20
CA LYS A 743 6.21 71.77 -3.57
C LYS A 743 5.49 72.43 -2.39
N THR A 744 5.54 71.79 -1.22
CA THR A 744 4.94 72.30 0.02
C THR A 744 5.57 73.61 0.46
N LEU A 745 6.91 73.71 0.41
CA LEU A 745 7.65 74.92 0.77
C LEU A 745 7.40 76.07 -0.21
N LEU A 746 7.21 75.78 -1.51
CA LEU A 746 6.86 76.78 -2.51
C LEU A 746 5.46 77.38 -2.24
N THR A 747 4.47 76.53 -1.97
CA THR A 747 3.11 77.01 -1.63
C THR A 747 3.09 77.85 -0.35
N GLU A 748 3.84 77.46 0.69
CA GLU A 748 3.97 78.24 1.92
C GLU A 748 4.71 79.57 1.68
N LYS A 749 5.72 79.59 0.80
CA LYS A 749 6.40 80.83 0.40
C LYS A 749 5.43 81.80 -0.28
N GLU A 750 4.65 81.33 -1.26
CA GLU A 750 3.64 82.13 -1.95
C GLU A 750 2.62 82.72 -0.97
N LYS A 751 2.16 81.91 -0.02
CA LYS A 751 1.23 82.34 1.03
C LYS A 751 1.83 83.45 1.92
N ARG A 752 3.06 83.27 2.42
CA ARG A 752 3.70 84.29 3.27
C ARG A 752 4.03 85.57 2.53
N GLN A 753 4.34 85.46 1.23
CA GLN A 753 4.57 86.61 0.37
C GLN A 753 3.28 87.41 0.15
N ALA A 754 2.14 86.74 -0.04
CA ALA A 754 0.83 87.39 -0.11
C ALA A 754 0.40 88.05 1.21
N GLU A 755 0.82 87.49 2.36
CA GLU A 755 0.54 88.02 3.70
C GLU A 755 1.54 89.10 4.17
N GLY A 756 2.55 89.47 3.36
CA GLY A 756 3.58 90.46 3.72
C GLY A 756 4.52 90.03 4.85
N LYS A 757 4.64 88.72 5.12
CA LYS A 757 5.48 88.15 6.19
C LYS A 757 6.87 87.78 5.69
N ALA A 758 7.86 87.79 6.60
CA ALA A 758 9.21 87.35 6.28
C ALA A 758 9.27 85.86 5.90
N PHE A 759 9.97 85.54 4.80
CA PHE A 759 10.05 84.19 4.21
C PHE A 759 11.50 83.69 4.01
N THR A 760 12.51 84.40 4.50
CA THR A 760 13.94 84.07 4.37
C THR A 760 14.29 82.68 4.89
N ALA A 761 13.67 82.23 5.99
CA ALA A 761 13.86 80.87 6.52
C ALA A 761 13.35 79.76 5.57
N ILE A 762 12.29 80.05 4.80
CA ILE A 762 11.73 79.11 3.82
C ILE A 762 12.63 79.04 2.58
N GLU A 763 13.21 80.16 2.15
CA GLU A 763 14.18 80.17 1.04
C GLU A 763 15.45 79.37 1.35
N ASN A 764 15.97 79.49 2.57
CA ASN A 764 17.08 78.66 3.03
C ASN A 764 16.71 77.17 3.03
N SER A 765 15.47 76.84 3.43
CA SER A 765 14.96 75.47 3.43
C SER A 765 14.74 74.91 2.01
N LEU A 766 14.26 75.74 1.07
CA LEU A 766 14.14 75.39 -0.35
C LEU A 766 15.51 75.12 -0.97
N THR A 767 16.49 75.98 -0.70
CA THR A 767 17.86 75.84 -1.19
C THR A 767 18.50 74.55 -0.65
N SER A 768 18.32 74.27 0.65
CA SER A 768 18.77 73.01 1.25
C SER A 768 18.09 71.79 0.62
N THR A 769 16.77 71.83 0.40
CA THR A 769 16.00 70.74 -0.21
C THR A 769 16.46 70.46 -1.65
N ARG A 770 16.70 71.50 -2.46
CA ARG A 770 17.23 71.37 -3.84
C ARG A 770 18.63 70.77 -3.86
N ASN A 771 19.51 71.17 -2.94
CA ASN A 771 20.84 70.58 -2.82
C ASN A 771 20.77 69.09 -2.46
N GLN A 772 19.85 68.70 -1.57
CA GLN A 772 19.60 67.29 -1.25
C GLN A 772 19.06 66.51 -2.45
N MET A 773 18.16 67.10 -3.24
CA MET A 773 17.64 66.48 -4.47
C MET A 773 18.76 66.22 -5.48
N ASN A 774 19.60 67.23 -5.78
CA ASN A 774 20.73 67.09 -6.68
C ASN A 774 21.71 65.99 -6.22
N ALA A 775 21.93 65.87 -4.91
CA ALA A 775 22.77 64.82 -4.34
C ALA A 775 22.15 63.42 -4.52
N GLN A 776 20.84 63.26 -4.42
CA GLN A 776 20.16 61.98 -4.68
C GLN A 776 20.12 61.65 -6.18
N GLU A 777 19.92 62.64 -7.07
CA GLU A 777 19.95 62.41 -8.53
C GLU A 777 21.33 61.95 -9.00
N ALA A 778 22.40 62.52 -8.44
CA ALA A 778 23.76 62.05 -8.70
C ALA A 778 23.99 60.60 -8.24
N LYS A 779 23.42 60.21 -7.09
CA LYS A 779 23.50 58.84 -6.58
C LYS A 779 22.78 57.83 -7.47
N VAL A 780 21.59 58.17 -7.96
CA VAL A 780 20.82 57.32 -8.90
C VAL A 780 21.63 57.09 -10.17
N LYS A 781 22.13 58.16 -10.81
CA LYS A 781 22.92 58.06 -12.05
C LYS A 781 24.16 57.18 -11.87
N MET A 782 24.89 57.34 -10.77
CA MET A 782 26.11 56.56 -10.53
C MET A 782 25.81 55.08 -10.26
N ALA A 783 24.73 54.78 -9.54
CA ALA A 783 24.29 53.42 -9.29
C ALA A 783 23.72 52.74 -10.56
N GLU A 784 23.05 53.48 -11.44
CA GLU A 784 22.57 52.97 -12.74
C GLU A 784 23.70 52.55 -13.67
N VAL A 785 24.75 53.36 -13.78
CA VAL A 785 25.96 53.00 -14.56
C VAL A 785 26.57 51.70 -14.01
N THR A 786 26.67 51.58 -12.69
CA THR A 786 27.19 50.38 -12.03
C THR A 786 26.30 49.16 -12.28
N ARG A 787 24.98 49.33 -12.24
CA ARG A 787 24.00 48.26 -12.50
C ARG A 787 24.16 47.70 -13.92
N VAL A 788 24.26 48.57 -14.92
CA VAL A 788 24.39 48.17 -16.34
C VAL A 788 25.72 47.45 -16.61
N ASP A 789 26.83 47.91 -16.03
CA ASP A 789 28.12 47.21 -16.15
C ASP A 789 28.09 45.81 -15.52
N LEU A 790 27.48 45.69 -14.34
CA LEU A 790 27.31 44.40 -13.66
C LEU A 790 26.40 43.45 -14.46
N GLU A 791 25.32 43.95 -15.05
CA GLU A 791 24.40 43.17 -15.89
C GLU A 791 25.12 42.53 -17.08
N LYS A 792 25.98 43.30 -17.75
CA LYS A 792 26.77 42.80 -18.89
C LYS A 792 27.75 41.71 -18.47
N LYS A 793 28.44 41.89 -17.34
CA LYS A 793 29.40 40.91 -16.79
C LYS A 793 28.72 39.62 -16.34
N LEU A 794 27.52 39.72 -15.77
CA LEU A 794 26.72 38.57 -15.35
C LEU A 794 26.33 37.71 -16.55
N LEU A 795 25.87 38.34 -17.64
CA LEU A 795 25.52 37.66 -18.87
C LEU A 795 26.71 36.94 -19.53
N GLU A 796 27.91 37.51 -19.48
CA GLU A 796 29.14 36.87 -19.98
C GLU A 796 29.54 35.64 -19.15
N LEU A 797 29.40 35.71 -17.82
CA LEU A 797 29.66 34.57 -16.94
C LEU A 797 28.65 33.44 -17.13
N GLU A 798 27.37 33.76 -17.30
CA GLU A 798 26.31 32.78 -17.56
C GLU A 798 26.49 32.07 -18.91
N LYS A 799 26.91 32.80 -19.94
CA LYS A 799 27.29 32.18 -21.23
C LYS A 799 28.45 31.21 -21.07
N THR A 800 29.45 31.56 -20.27
CA THR A 800 30.62 30.72 -20.03
C THR A 800 30.26 29.44 -19.24
N LYS A 801 29.35 29.55 -18.27
CA LYS A 801 28.77 28.41 -17.53
C LYS A 801 28.06 27.43 -18.47
N ASN A 802 27.25 27.95 -19.40
CA ASN A 802 26.51 27.12 -20.34
C ASN A 802 27.43 26.41 -21.36
N VAL A 803 28.46 27.07 -21.87
CA VAL A 803 29.42 26.46 -22.81
C VAL A 803 30.24 25.33 -22.16
N GLN A 804 30.62 25.47 -20.89
CA GLN A 804 31.34 24.41 -20.16
C GLN A 804 30.46 23.21 -19.83
N SER A 805 29.16 23.43 -19.57
CA SER A 805 28.21 22.34 -19.36
C SER A 805 27.93 21.49 -20.62
N SER A 806 28.12 22.04 -21.82
CA SER A 806 28.02 21.30 -23.09
C SER A 806 29.26 20.46 -23.45
N GLY A 807 30.41 20.71 -22.84
CA GLY A 807 31.65 19.93 -23.07
C GLY A 807 31.70 18.57 -22.35
N THR A 808 30.82 18.33 -21.37
CA THR A 808 30.82 17.14 -20.51
C THR A 808 29.83 16.05 -20.97
N LEU A 809 29.63 15.89 -22.28
CA LEU A 809 28.71 14.90 -22.86
C LEU A 809 29.39 13.82 -23.70
N GLU A 810 30.70 13.65 -23.59
CA GLU A 810 31.38 12.59 -24.33
C GLU A 810 31.30 11.20 -23.67
N LEU A 811 31.17 11.09 -22.35
CA LEU A 811 31.04 9.80 -21.63
C LEU A 811 29.81 8.98 -22.03
N SER A 812 28.77 9.64 -22.55
CA SER A 812 27.53 9.02 -23.06
C SER A 812 27.74 8.09 -24.28
N LYS A 813 28.91 8.16 -24.92
CA LYS A 813 29.27 7.32 -26.07
C LYS A 813 29.95 6.00 -25.68
N LEU A 814 30.23 5.76 -24.39
CA LEU A 814 30.77 4.48 -23.93
C LEU A 814 29.67 3.43 -23.95
N VAL A 815 29.93 2.31 -24.64
CA VAL A 815 29.00 1.18 -24.74
C VAL A 815 29.51 0.08 -23.82
N PRO A 816 28.76 -0.31 -22.76
CA PRO A 816 29.21 -1.32 -21.79
C PRO A 816 29.60 -2.68 -22.38
N GLN A 817 29.10 -3.01 -23.57
CA GLN A 817 29.37 -4.26 -24.29
C GLN A 817 30.67 -4.24 -25.12
N SER A 818 31.43 -3.14 -25.12
CA SER A 818 32.67 -3.09 -25.89
C SER A 818 33.80 -3.89 -25.22
N PRO A 819 34.79 -4.41 -25.97
CA PRO A 819 35.89 -5.23 -25.44
C PRO A 819 36.72 -4.54 -24.34
N GLU A 820 36.71 -3.22 -24.33
CA GLU A 820 37.41 -2.37 -23.36
C GLU A 820 36.88 -2.53 -21.92
N PHE A 821 35.67 -3.09 -21.75
CA PHE A 821 35.07 -3.37 -20.45
C PHE A 821 35.22 -4.83 -19.99
N ALA A 822 35.92 -5.69 -20.74
CA ALA A 822 36.01 -7.13 -20.46
C ALA A 822 36.50 -7.45 -19.02
N ALA A 823 37.40 -6.63 -18.47
CA ALA A 823 37.90 -6.78 -17.10
C ALA A 823 36.80 -6.62 -16.02
N PHE A 824 35.71 -5.90 -16.32
CA PHE A 824 34.58 -5.73 -15.40
C PHE A 824 33.60 -6.93 -15.41
N TYR A 825 33.60 -7.73 -16.47
CA TYR A 825 32.80 -8.96 -16.58
C TYR A 825 33.52 -10.17 -15.98
N HIS A 826 34.86 -10.12 -15.93
CA HIS A 826 35.70 -11.22 -15.47
C HIS A 826 36.66 -10.73 -14.38
N PRO A 827 36.18 -10.53 -13.13
CA PRO A 827 37.02 -10.04 -12.03
C PRO A 827 38.22 -10.97 -11.78
N HIS A 828 39.39 -10.39 -11.51
CA HIS A 828 40.54 -11.15 -11.03
C HIS A 828 40.29 -11.60 -9.59
N LYS A 829 41.00 -12.64 -9.15
CA LYS A 829 40.91 -13.15 -7.78
C LYS A 829 41.17 -12.05 -6.73
N ASP A 830 42.08 -11.13 -7.01
CA ASP A 830 42.44 -10.02 -6.11
C ASP A 830 41.35 -8.94 -6.02
N ASN A 831 40.32 -8.98 -6.87
CA ASN A 831 39.15 -8.10 -6.79
C ASN A 831 38.07 -8.64 -5.86
N ILE A 832 38.25 -9.84 -5.29
CA ILE A 832 37.22 -10.61 -4.60
C ILE A 832 37.60 -10.73 -3.13
N ASP A 833 36.89 -9.99 -2.28
CA ASP A 833 37.09 -10.00 -0.84
C ASP A 833 35.93 -10.71 -0.14
N PHE A 834 36.23 -11.75 0.64
CA PHE A 834 35.21 -12.38 1.46
C PHE A 834 34.99 -11.55 2.72
N THR A 835 33.78 -11.04 2.86
CA THR A 835 33.41 -10.18 3.97
C THR A 835 32.87 -10.97 5.15
N GLU A 836 32.07 -12.01 4.89
CA GLU A 836 31.40 -12.79 5.95
C GLU A 836 31.24 -14.26 5.56
N ARG A 837 31.37 -15.17 6.54
CA ARG A 837 31.16 -16.62 6.36
C ARG A 837 30.60 -17.23 7.64
N GLN A 838 29.53 -18.01 7.52
CA GLN A 838 28.99 -18.75 8.65
C GLN A 838 28.37 -20.08 8.22
N ILE A 839 28.71 -21.12 8.97
CA ILE A 839 28.09 -22.44 8.88
C ILE A 839 26.93 -22.50 9.89
N PHE A 840 25.73 -22.90 9.45
CA PHE A 840 24.53 -22.98 10.30
C PHE A 840 23.59 -24.10 9.86
N TRP A 841 22.98 -24.80 10.82
CA TRP A 841 22.19 -26.01 10.58
C TRP A 841 20.70 -25.68 10.42
N ILE A 842 20.08 -26.31 9.42
CA ILE A 842 18.64 -26.15 9.15
C ILE A 842 17.90 -27.48 9.39
N PRO A 843 16.74 -27.46 10.06
CA PRO A 843 15.88 -28.62 10.19
C PRO A 843 15.25 -28.96 8.84
N ARG A 844 15.37 -30.21 8.44
CA ARG A 844 14.77 -30.80 7.24
C ARG A 844 14.00 -32.06 7.61
N ALA A 845 13.11 -32.48 6.73
CA ALA A 845 12.43 -33.76 6.87
C ALA A 845 12.30 -34.45 5.52
N ARG A 846 12.56 -35.76 5.54
CA ARG A 846 12.34 -36.65 4.40
C ARG A 846 10.99 -37.33 4.54
N PHE A 847 10.08 -37.04 3.64
CA PHE A 847 8.74 -37.59 3.56
C PHE A 847 8.75 -38.78 2.61
N ILE A 848 8.18 -39.90 3.04
CA ILE A 848 7.80 -41.00 2.16
C ILE A 848 6.31 -40.83 1.89
N VAL A 849 5.96 -40.46 0.67
CA VAL A 849 4.58 -40.17 0.26
C VAL A 849 4.12 -41.25 -0.71
N THR A 850 3.10 -42.01 -0.33
CA THR A 850 2.47 -43.00 -1.21
C THR A 850 1.39 -42.30 -2.04
N VAL A 851 1.60 -42.28 -3.35
CA VAL A 851 0.62 -41.81 -4.34
C VAL A 851 -0.05 -43.03 -4.96
N LYS A 852 -1.38 -43.04 -5.05
CA LYS A 852 -2.16 -44.10 -5.70
C LYS A 852 -3.07 -43.55 -6.77
N THR A 853 -3.24 -44.27 -7.86
CA THR A 853 -4.16 -43.98 -8.95
C THR A 853 -4.86 -45.27 -9.37
N THR A 854 -6.03 -45.16 -9.99
CA THR A 854 -6.73 -46.29 -10.59
C THR A 854 -6.83 -46.05 -12.09
N VAL A 855 -6.31 -46.97 -12.89
CA VAL A 855 -6.33 -46.89 -14.36
C VAL A 855 -6.81 -48.23 -14.90
N ASN A 856 -7.91 -48.24 -15.67
CA ASN A 856 -8.52 -49.45 -16.23
C ASN A 856 -8.79 -50.53 -15.15
N ASP A 857 -9.43 -50.15 -14.05
CA ASP A 857 -9.75 -51.04 -12.91
C ASP A 857 -8.55 -51.64 -12.15
N GLU A 858 -7.31 -51.27 -12.51
CA GLU A 858 -6.11 -51.64 -11.78
C GLU A 858 -5.63 -50.50 -10.86
N VAL A 859 -5.46 -50.80 -9.58
CA VAL A 859 -4.88 -49.86 -8.60
C VAL A 859 -3.36 -49.87 -8.72
N LYS A 860 -2.78 -48.73 -9.09
CA LYS A 860 -1.33 -48.49 -9.09
C LYS A 860 -0.95 -47.63 -7.90
N SER A 861 0.13 -47.98 -7.21
CA SER A 861 0.66 -47.20 -6.09
C SER A 861 2.16 -47.01 -6.22
N ARG A 862 2.66 -45.85 -5.81
CA ARG A 862 4.09 -45.54 -5.80
C ARG A 862 4.48 -44.73 -4.58
N ASP A 863 5.57 -45.14 -3.94
CA ASP A 863 6.20 -44.38 -2.86
C ASP A 863 7.17 -43.35 -3.47
N LEU A 864 6.96 -42.08 -3.14
CA LEU A 864 7.79 -40.95 -3.51
C LEU A 864 8.60 -40.49 -2.31
N LEU A 865 9.88 -40.23 -2.53
CA LEU A 865 10.77 -39.68 -1.50
C LEU A 865 10.91 -38.18 -1.72
N LEU A 866 10.49 -37.37 -0.75
CA LEU A 866 10.54 -35.91 -0.82
C LEU A 866 11.40 -35.39 0.33
N ASP A 867 12.36 -34.52 0.05
CA ASP A 867 13.27 -33.99 1.07
C ASP A 867 13.06 -32.48 1.22
N LEU A 868 12.37 -32.05 2.29
CA LEU A 868 11.95 -30.67 2.49
C LEU A 868 12.72 -29.94 3.60
N ASN A 869 12.97 -28.65 3.40
CA ASN A 869 13.34 -27.69 4.44
C ASN A 869 12.08 -27.32 5.24
N LEU A 870 12.14 -27.50 6.55
CA LEU A 870 11.00 -27.29 7.45
C LEU A 870 10.70 -25.81 7.72
N PHE A 871 11.55 -24.86 7.33
CA PHE A 871 11.28 -23.43 7.51
C PHE A 871 10.50 -22.78 6.37
N ASN A 872 10.72 -23.23 5.14
CA ASN A 872 10.16 -22.59 3.95
C ASN A 872 9.44 -23.58 3.01
N ASN A 873 9.30 -24.85 3.43
CA ASN A 873 8.73 -25.93 2.64
C ASN A 873 9.40 -26.11 1.26
N LEU A 874 10.63 -25.61 1.09
CA LEU A 874 11.42 -25.79 -0.12
C LEU A 874 12.22 -27.10 -0.02
N GLY A 875 12.11 -27.94 -1.02
CA GLY A 875 12.74 -29.25 -1.00
C GLY A 875 13.09 -29.80 -2.36
N ASP A 876 13.89 -30.86 -2.30
CA ASP A 876 14.45 -31.56 -3.45
C ASP A 876 13.49 -32.65 -3.90
N ILE A 877 13.10 -32.55 -5.17
CA ILE A 877 12.31 -33.55 -5.86
C ILE A 877 13.07 -33.79 -7.16
N GLU A 878 13.35 -35.03 -7.55
CA GLU A 878 14.08 -35.35 -8.79
C GLU A 878 13.13 -35.73 -9.94
N CYS A 879 13.60 -35.60 -11.18
CA CYS A 879 12.81 -35.82 -12.39
C CYS A 879 13.37 -37.10 -12.97
N GLU A 880 12.54 -38.11 -13.06
CA GLU A 880 12.97 -39.45 -13.43
C GLU A 880 13.39 -39.54 -14.91
N ALA A 881 12.88 -38.65 -15.76
CA ALA A 881 13.23 -38.60 -17.18
C ALA A 881 14.56 -37.87 -17.46
N CYS A 882 14.92 -36.88 -16.63
CA CYS A 882 16.13 -36.07 -16.85
C CYS A 882 17.45 -36.84 -16.66
N LYS A 883 17.42 -38.08 -16.14
CA LYS A 883 18.59 -38.94 -15.81
C LYS A 883 19.84 -38.15 -15.39
N GLY A 884 19.66 -37.23 -14.44
CA GLY A 884 20.78 -36.48 -13.88
C GLY A 884 21.48 -35.55 -14.87
N HIS A 885 20.77 -34.81 -15.73
CA HIS A 885 21.29 -33.50 -16.14
C HIS A 885 21.43 -32.65 -14.88
N PRO A 886 22.66 -32.41 -14.40
CA PRO A 886 22.83 -31.50 -13.29
C PRO A 886 22.54 -30.14 -13.91
N PHE A 887 21.48 -29.46 -13.46
CA PHE A 887 21.59 -28.01 -13.49
C PHE A 887 22.87 -27.69 -12.72
N PRO A 888 23.88 -27.05 -13.34
CA PRO A 888 25.08 -26.71 -12.60
C PRO A 888 24.66 -25.82 -11.44
N ASN A 889 25.04 -26.22 -10.23
CA ASN A 889 25.30 -25.32 -9.12
C ASN A 889 24.10 -24.47 -8.71
N ILE A 890 23.09 -25.09 -8.12
CA ILE A 890 22.09 -24.35 -7.33
C ILE A 890 22.40 -24.50 -5.84
N ILE A 891 23.34 -23.66 -5.39
CA ILE A 891 23.30 -22.99 -4.09
C ILE A 891 21.84 -22.60 -3.82
N LEU A 892 21.23 -23.05 -2.71
CA LEU A 892 19.80 -22.86 -2.37
C LEU A 892 19.21 -21.69 -3.16
N PRO A 893 18.46 -21.95 -4.24
CA PRO A 893 18.03 -20.85 -5.08
C PRO A 893 17.07 -20.02 -4.24
N ARG A 894 17.23 -18.69 -4.28
CA ARG A 894 16.13 -17.80 -3.90
C ARG A 894 14.88 -18.02 -4.78
N ALA A 895 14.98 -18.84 -5.84
CA ALA A 895 13.90 -19.21 -6.75
C ALA A 895 13.55 -20.71 -6.65
N ILE A 896 12.28 -20.99 -6.36
CA ILE A 896 11.58 -22.28 -6.37
C ILE A 896 12.20 -23.27 -7.39
N SER A 897 12.62 -24.47 -6.95
CA SER A 897 12.90 -25.58 -7.89
C SER A 897 11.74 -25.68 -8.87
N PRO A 898 11.96 -25.80 -10.19
CA PRO A 898 10.86 -25.80 -11.16
C PRO A 898 9.80 -26.82 -10.73
N PRO A 899 8.51 -26.46 -10.79
CA PRO A 899 7.44 -27.31 -10.30
C PRO A 899 7.54 -28.67 -10.99
N ARG A 900 7.48 -29.73 -10.17
CA ARG A 900 7.48 -31.11 -10.66
C ARG A 900 6.12 -31.68 -10.35
N SER A 901 5.57 -32.41 -11.30
CA SER A 901 4.27 -33.05 -11.13
C SER A 901 4.37 -34.54 -11.35
N VAL A 902 3.31 -35.24 -10.93
CA VAL A 902 3.21 -36.69 -11.03
C VAL A 902 2.29 -37.02 -12.19
N CYS A 903 2.76 -37.84 -13.14
CA CYS A 903 1.89 -38.32 -14.20
C CYS A 903 0.76 -39.19 -13.59
N PRO A 904 -0.53 -38.90 -13.88
CA PRO A 904 -1.66 -39.57 -13.25
C PRO A 904 -1.83 -41.04 -13.62
N ILE A 905 -1.10 -41.52 -14.64
CA ILE A 905 -1.18 -42.89 -15.14
C ILE A 905 -0.02 -43.75 -14.63
N CYS A 906 1.22 -43.25 -14.74
CA CYS A 906 2.42 -44.02 -14.38
C CYS A 906 3.05 -43.62 -13.05
N LEU A 907 2.53 -42.58 -12.40
CA LEU A 907 3.02 -42.06 -11.13
C LEU A 907 4.49 -41.62 -11.12
N ARG A 908 5.11 -41.41 -12.29
CA ARG A 908 6.48 -40.86 -12.41
C ARG A 908 6.48 -39.37 -12.05
N VAL A 909 7.51 -38.96 -11.32
CA VAL A 909 7.76 -37.54 -11.01
C VAL A 909 8.60 -36.92 -12.12
N LEU A 910 8.06 -35.87 -12.75
CA LEU A 910 8.63 -35.26 -13.94
C LEU A 910 8.62 -33.72 -13.82
N CYS A 911 9.61 -33.07 -14.42
CA CYS A 911 9.59 -31.61 -14.59
C CYS A 911 8.60 -31.22 -15.70
N LEU A 912 8.22 -29.94 -15.74
CA LEU A 912 7.29 -29.43 -16.75
C LEU A 912 7.75 -29.69 -18.19
N ASP A 913 9.06 -29.68 -18.48
CA ASP A 913 9.57 -29.97 -19.83
C ASP A 913 9.30 -31.42 -20.28
N HIS A 914 9.10 -32.35 -19.34
CA HIS A 914 8.78 -33.76 -19.62
C HIS A 914 7.29 -34.08 -19.41
N LEU A 915 6.46 -33.05 -19.21
CA LEU A 915 5.01 -33.15 -19.09
C LEU A 915 4.34 -32.40 -20.24
N ARG A 916 3.15 -32.86 -20.62
CA ARG A 916 2.31 -32.23 -21.63
C ARG A 916 0.93 -31.96 -21.05
N ASP A 917 0.43 -30.75 -21.31
CA ASP A 917 -0.93 -30.34 -20.97
C ASP A 917 -1.95 -31.01 -21.90
N CYS A 918 -3.11 -31.35 -21.34
CA CYS A 918 -4.26 -31.75 -22.12
C CYS A 918 -4.89 -30.53 -22.80
N SER A 919 -5.12 -30.62 -24.11
CA SER A 919 -5.70 -29.52 -24.90
C SER A 919 -7.22 -29.38 -24.78
N ALA A 920 -7.89 -30.18 -23.93
CA ALA A 920 -9.34 -30.13 -23.75
C ALA A 920 -9.75 -28.92 -22.88
N PRO A 921 -10.81 -28.17 -23.25
CA PRO A 921 -11.27 -27.00 -22.50
C PRO A 921 -11.56 -27.34 -21.03
N GLY A 922 -10.93 -26.64 -20.09
CA GLY A 922 -11.12 -26.84 -18.65
C GLY A 922 -10.36 -28.03 -18.05
N CYS A 923 -9.66 -28.84 -18.85
CA CYS A 923 -8.80 -29.91 -18.37
C CYS A 923 -7.40 -29.38 -18.04
N ARG A 924 -6.93 -29.58 -16.81
CA ARG A 924 -5.58 -29.18 -16.34
C ARG A 924 -4.67 -30.37 -16.03
N VAL A 925 -4.98 -31.52 -16.63
CA VAL A 925 -4.23 -32.76 -16.38
C VAL A 925 -2.91 -32.75 -17.16
N LEU A 926 -1.80 -32.79 -16.42
CA LEU A 926 -0.44 -32.97 -16.95
C LEU A 926 -0.09 -34.46 -17.05
N SER A 927 0.30 -34.93 -18.23
CA SER A 927 0.71 -36.32 -18.46
C SER A 927 2.09 -36.40 -19.08
N CYS A 928 2.84 -37.47 -18.81
CA CYS A 928 4.13 -37.69 -19.47
C CYS A 928 3.93 -37.99 -20.95
N GLU A 929 5.01 -37.94 -21.74
CA GLU A 929 4.94 -38.21 -23.19
C GLU A 929 4.30 -39.56 -23.54
N ASP A 930 4.62 -40.62 -22.79
CA ASP A 930 4.04 -41.96 -23.02
C ASP A 930 2.53 -42.05 -22.75
N HIS A 931 1.97 -41.07 -22.04
CA HIS A 931 0.59 -41.05 -21.54
C HIS A 931 -0.18 -39.81 -22.00
N CYS A 932 0.35 -39.12 -23.01
CA CYS A 932 -0.29 -38.00 -23.67
C CYS A 932 -0.44 -38.33 -25.15
N TYR A 933 -1.67 -38.39 -25.63
CA TYR A 933 -1.98 -38.97 -26.94
C TYR A 933 -2.33 -37.86 -27.93
N PRO A 934 -1.69 -37.82 -29.11
CA PRO A 934 -2.05 -36.87 -30.14
C PRO A 934 -3.38 -37.27 -30.78
N CYS A 935 -4.26 -36.31 -31.02
CA CYS A 935 -5.41 -36.53 -31.90
C CYS A 935 -4.92 -36.52 -33.35
N GLU A 936 -5.30 -37.55 -34.12
CA GLU A 936 -4.87 -37.72 -35.51
C GLU A 936 -5.47 -36.68 -36.48
N GLU A 937 -6.47 -35.89 -36.03
CA GLU A 937 -7.13 -34.86 -36.86
C GLU A 937 -6.54 -33.46 -36.63
N ASP A 938 -6.21 -33.07 -35.39
CA ASP A 938 -5.68 -31.73 -35.06
C ASP A 938 -4.22 -31.70 -34.60
N GLY A 939 -3.60 -32.86 -34.37
CA GLY A 939 -2.22 -33.01 -33.91
C GLY A 939 -1.96 -32.53 -32.47
N LYS A 940 -3.00 -32.09 -31.75
CA LYS A 940 -2.89 -31.64 -30.35
C LYS A 940 -2.90 -32.83 -29.41
N PHE A 941 -2.33 -32.62 -28.22
CA PHE A 941 -2.17 -33.65 -27.21
C PHE A 941 -3.31 -33.63 -26.19
N TYR A 942 -3.85 -34.81 -25.89
CA TYR A 942 -4.95 -35.01 -24.97
C TYR A 942 -4.62 -36.11 -23.94
N CYS A 943 -5.15 -35.98 -22.73
CA CYS A 943 -5.04 -37.04 -21.72
C CYS A 943 -5.98 -38.21 -22.06
N PHE A 944 -5.80 -39.33 -21.35
CA PHE A 944 -6.57 -40.56 -21.58
C PHE A 944 -8.10 -40.36 -21.51
N ASP A 945 -8.61 -39.43 -20.71
CA ASP A 945 -10.06 -39.18 -20.58
C ASP A 945 -10.67 -38.37 -21.74
N HIS A 946 -9.84 -37.69 -22.52
CA HIS A 946 -10.28 -36.82 -23.61
C HIS A 946 -9.81 -37.31 -24.98
N ILE A 947 -9.36 -38.56 -25.07
CA ILE A 947 -8.95 -39.21 -26.31
C ILE A 947 -9.64 -40.56 -26.44
N TYR A 948 -10.14 -40.85 -27.64
CA TYR A 948 -10.95 -42.04 -27.90
C TYR A 948 -10.49 -42.72 -29.18
N LYS A 949 -10.71 -44.04 -29.27
CA LYS A 949 -10.46 -44.82 -30.49
C LYS A 949 -11.69 -44.84 -31.38
N CYS A 950 -11.52 -44.51 -32.65
CA CYS A 950 -12.55 -44.66 -33.66
C CYS A 950 -12.92 -46.13 -33.83
N ALA A 951 -14.21 -46.47 -33.68
CA ALA A 951 -14.69 -47.84 -33.83
C ALA A 951 -14.50 -48.43 -35.25
N SER A 952 -14.33 -47.58 -36.27
CA SER A 952 -14.19 -48.03 -37.66
C SER A 952 -12.75 -48.23 -38.12
N CYS A 953 -11.79 -47.42 -37.68
CA CYS A 953 -10.41 -47.47 -38.17
C CYS A 953 -9.36 -47.54 -37.05
N GLY A 954 -9.76 -47.42 -35.79
CA GLY A 954 -8.86 -47.46 -34.63
C GLY A 954 -8.07 -46.19 -34.38
N SER A 955 -8.20 -45.15 -35.22
CA SER A 955 -7.50 -43.87 -35.05
C SER A 955 -7.88 -43.17 -33.75
N LEU A 956 -6.94 -42.45 -33.15
CA LEU A 956 -7.18 -41.67 -31.93
C LEU A 956 -7.74 -40.27 -32.26
N ALA A 957 -8.89 -39.93 -31.69
CA ALA A 957 -9.54 -38.64 -31.85
C ALA A 957 -10.03 -38.06 -30.52
N CYS A 958 -9.95 -36.75 -30.35
CA CYS A 958 -10.50 -36.06 -29.17
C CYS A 958 -12.02 -35.90 -29.27
N ASP A 959 -12.67 -35.49 -28.18
CA ASP A 959 -14.14 -35.31 -28.10
C ASP A 959 -14.70 -34.46 -29.26
N ASP A 960 -14.04 -33.37 -29.64
CA ASP A 960 -14.49 -32.49 -30.73
C ASP A 960 -14.38 -33.11 -32.14
N HIS A 961 -13.47 -34.08 -32.30
CA HIS A 961 -13.20 -34.76 -33.56
C HIS A 961 -13.83 -36.15 -33.64
N LEU A 962 -14.60 -36.53 -32.63
CA LEU A 962 -15.26 -37.82 -32.50
C LEU A 962 -16.78 -37.63 -32.62
N TYR A 963 -17.40 -38.35 -33.56
CA TYR A 963 -18.84 -38.30 -33.79
C TYR A 963 -19.50 -39.56 -33.24
N GLU A 964 -20.49 -39.38 -32.37
CA GLU A 964 -21.40 -40.46 -32.01
C GLU A 964 -22.42 -40.70 -33.14
N CYS A 965 -22.44 -41.91 -33.67
CA CYS A 965 -23.41 -42.26 -34.70
C CYS A 965 -24.80 -42.47 -34.08
N ARG A 966 -25.76 -41.62 -34.44
CA ARG A 966 -27.17 -41.75 -34.00
C ARG A 966 -27.85 -43.06 -34.38
N THR A 967 -27.34 -43.78 -35.38
CA THR A 967 -27.91 -45.03 -35.86
C THR A 967 -27.37 -46.26 -35.11
N CYS A 968 -26.07 -46.31 -34.80
CA CYS A 968 -25.44 -47.48 -34.18
C CYS A 968 -24.78 -47.21 -32.83
N GLY A 969 -24.83 -45.99 -32.31
CA GLY A 969 -24.23 -45.57 -31.04
C GLY A 969 -22.69 -45.58 -31.00
N HIS A 970 -22.02 -45.96 -32.10
CA HIS A 970 -20.55 -46.03 -32.13
C HIS A 970 -19.92 -44.65 -32.35
N PHE A 971 -18.79 -44.42 -31.69
CA PHE A 971 -17.97 -43.23 -31.84
C PHE A 971 -16.96 -43.36 -32.99
N ILE A 972 -16.95 -42.39 -33.91
CA ILE A 972 -16.24 -42.46 -35.18
C ILE A 972 -15.54 -41.14 -35.50
N CYS A 973 -14.28 -41.20 -35.96
CA CYS A 973 -13.52 -40.00 -36.35
C CYS A 973 -14.08 -39.32 -37.61
N GLN A 974 -13.73 -38.06 -37.83
CA GLN A 974 -14.18 -37.27 -38.98
C GLN A 974 -13.93 -37.97 -40.32
N ASN A 975 -12.76 -38.61 -40.47
CA ASN A 975 -12.38 -39.31 -41.70
C ASN A 975 -13.19 -40.58 -41.99
N CYS A 976 -13.82 -41.19 -40.96
CA CYS A 976 -14.68 -42.35 -41.12
C CYS A 976 -16.18 -41.98 -41.21
N VAL A 977 -16.47 -40.69 -41.29
CA VAL A 977 -17.82 -40.16 -41.55
C VAL A 977 -17.92 -39.76 -43.02
N LYS A 978 -18.83 -40.40 -43.76
CA LYS A 978 -19.10 -40.06 -45.17
C LYS A 978 -20.25 -39.07 -45.27
N VAL A 979 -20.14 -38.04 -46.12
CA VAL A 979 -21.28 -37.21 -46.47
C VAL A 979 -22.24 -38.04 -47.31
N ALA A 980 -23.44 -38.32 -46.80
CA ALA A 980 -24.46 -39.11 -47.48
C ALA A 980 -25.31 -38.22 -48.41
N VAL A 981 -25.67 -37.00 -47.98
CA VAL A 981 -26.47 -36.05 -48.76
C VAL A 981 -26.01 -34.61 -48.45
N LYS A 982 -25.85 -33.77 -49.48
CA LYS A 982 -25.51 -32.34 -49.34
C LYS A 982 -26.73 -31.50 -49.74
N LEU A 983 -27.42 -30.91 -48.76
CA LEU A 983 -28.57 -30.02 -48.98
C LEU A 983 -28.10 -28.54 -48.96
N LYS A 984 -28.95 -27.61 -49.44
CA LYS A 984 -28.58 -26.18 -49.57
C LYS A 984 -28.17 -25.50 -48.24
N THR A 985 -28.62 -26.01 -47.09
CA THR A 985 -28.41 -25.38 -45.78
C THR A 985 -27.68 -26.25 -44.75
N TYR A 986 -27.49 -27.56 -44.99
CA TYR A 986 -26.73 -28.46 -44.10
C TYR A 986 -26.28 -29.75 -44.81
N GLN A 987 -25.35 -30.49 -44.19
CA GLN A 987 -24.80 -31.76 -44.70
C GLN A 987 -25.24 -32.92 -43.81
N VAL A 988 -25.82 -33.97 -44.40
CA VAL A 988 -26.16 -35.21 -43.69
C VAL A 988 -24.96 -36.15 -43.78
N ARG A 989 -24.43 -36.51 -42.62
CA ARG A 989 -23.21 -37.30 -42.42
C ARG A 989 -23.58 -38.70 -41.95
N ARG A 990 -22.91 -39.73 -42.48
CA ARG A 990 -23.18 -41.13 -42.19
C ARG A 990 -21.93 -41.90 -41.77
N CYS A 991 -22.12 -42.73 -40.76
CA CYS A 991 -21.15 -43.69 -40.23
C CYS A 991 -20.81 -44.78 -41.25
N LYS A 992 -19.52 -45.09 -41.42
CA LYS A 992 -19.03 -46.15 -42.32
C LYS A 992 -19.40 -47.57 -41.89
N LEU A 993 -19.75 -47.78 -40.61
CA LEU A 993 -20.19 -49.07 -40.07
C LEU A 993 -21.69 -49.34 -40.30
N CYS A 994 -22.49 -48.33 -40.68
CA CYS A 994 -23.92 -48.49 -40.92
C CYS A 994 -24.20 -48.88 -42.40
N PRO A 995 -25.16 -49.78 -42.69
CA PRO A 995 -25.51 -50.18 -44.06
C PRO A 995 -26.07 -49.02 -44.91
N PRO A 996 -25.90 -49.03 -46.26
CA PRO A 996 -26.56 -48.04 -47.12
C PRO A 996 -28.06 -48.24 -47.13
N GLU A 997 -28.78 -47.22 -46.64
CA GLU A 997 -30.22 -47.14 -46.77
C GLU A 997 -30.56 -46.86 -48.24
N ASP A 998 -30.83 -47.92 -48.98
CA ASP A 998 -31.40 -47.87 -50.33
C ASP A 998 -32.89 -47.53 -50.22
N THR A 999 -33.24 -46.26 -49.95
CA THR A 999 -34.50 -45.65 -50.43
C THR A 999 -34.55 -44.14 -50.10
N PRO A 1000 -35.09 -43.29 -51.02
CA PRO A 1000 -35.24 -41.85 -50.78
C PRO A 1000 -36.19 -41.47 -49.64
N GLU A 1001 -37.06 -42.38 -49.20
CA GLU A 1001 -38.10 -42.11 -48.20
C GLU A 1001 -37.58 -42.01 -46.76
N ASN A 1002 -36.43 -42.63 -46.44
CA ASN A 1002 -35.83 -42.53 -45.10
C ASN A 1002 -34.83 -41.37 -44.95
N ALA A 1003 -34.29 -40.82 -46.04
CA ALA A 1003 -33.36 -39.69 -46.01
C ALA A 1003 -33.99 -38.35 -45.59
N GLN A 1004 -35.33 -38.29 -45.46
CA GLN A 1004 -36.09 -37.12 -44.98
C GLN A 1004 -36.34 -37.14 -43.46
N LYS A 1005 -36.12 -38.25 -42.76
CA LYS A 1005 -36.10 -38.33 -41.29
C LYS A 1005 -34.67 -38.12 -40.80
#